data_AF-A0A2N3GWH0-F1
#
_entry.id   AF-A0A2N3GWH0-F1
#
_cell.length_a   1.000
_cell.length_b   1.000
_cell.length_c   1.000
_cell.angle_alpha   90.00
_cell.angle_beta   90.00
_cell.angle_gamma   90.00
#
_symmetry.space_group_name_H-M   'P 1'
#
loop_
_entity.id
_entity.type
_entity.pdbx_description
1 polymer ?
#
loop_
_entity_poly.entity_id
_entity_poly.type
_entity_poly.pdbx_seq_one_letter_code
_entity_poly.pdbx_strand_id
1 'polypeptide(L)'
;MWEGMRLMFGSPRRTFSRSAARVFMAVVFVFGVVAGPAGAIAVTPTTMYSPLVPELVSVSSAGVQGNDWSSTPAISDDGRYVAFESRATNLAGDDVNDYVLDIYLRDRVSNETTMVTSIREDASEWDRGSRSPTISDDGRYVAFVSGKDFVPEDTNGNGSGSGDGIDVYVRDMETGEFIYCDLAGDGSDIGDGELSAMISGNGQYVVVGTHASIAPEDMNSGYRDVYRYDLESGETTLVSPADTEMAWWPYGAKPVGISDDGRYVAFITRRNIDADDNNSGGYDYYRKDMQTGEIDFVALNGGTTSADANWPENGEVMLSGDGQTLAFEIAASLVPEDTNSGSGEKDVYLYDFESEEFTLISPMWEVMEEPYRGARSAAINDDASRVVFFTGRDYVPEDTNYDQDMYWYDVAADTYHYMAMPPYALVSPKGISPAAASPGDDIDYIFLSGDGSTVAFESGVMFSAADTNFDDDVFVRMLEVDLTDGDFRLAGDDRYETSVQISEEAFPNGSDAVIIATGANWPDALCGSALAGAVDAPILLAAPGGLTTEVKAEIERLGAIDAYILGSDAVVSVAIEQELDDMLSGYVDRIAGKDRYWTAKAITNKVIELRPAEYDGTALVTTGGNYADAMAAAPLAAALAWPILLVNPADNTVYAPADLSHAVILGGTAAVPAAVQTHLEALIGAADVERLAGADRYATAAMIAQYGVDAGMHWNGVGIASGVNFPDALAGGASLGRLGAVVLLTPPAALAPAAATKLGDNAADITTVYILGGPLAVTPAVKAEVLAILGM
;
A
#
# COMPACT_ATOMS: atom_id res chain seq x y z
N MET A 1 69.96 -9.46 -19.97
CA MET A 1 71.16 -8.92 -19.30
C MET A 1 70.64 -8.05 -18.16
N TRP A 2 70.57 -8.65 -16.96
CA TRP A 2 71.17 -8.11 -15.72
C TRP A 2 70.47 -6.86 -15.18
N GLU A 3 69.66 -7.03 -14.14
CA GLU A 3 69.98 -6.74 -12.72
C GLU A 3 69.59 -5.29 -12.37
N GLY A 4 69.06 -4.94 -11.19
CA GLY A 4 69.05 -5.67 -9.95
C GLY A 4 68.10 -5.04 -8.93
N MET A 5 67.77 -5.91 -7.99
CA MET A 5 66.96 -5.80 -6.79
C MET A 5 67.65 -4.92 -5.72
N ARG A 6 66.91 -4.12 -4.94
CA ARG A 6 66.80 -4.25 -3.46
C ARG A 6 66.31 -2.99 -2.71
N LEU A 7 65.27 -3.22 -1.87
CA LEU A 7 65.09 -2.81 -0.46
C LEU A 7 64.91 -1.29 -0.17
N MET A 8 64.07 -0.80 0.76
CA MET A 8 63.18 -1.35 1.79
C MET A 8 62.45 -0.16 2.49
N PHE A 9 61.26 -0.43 3.01
CA PHE A 9 60.56 0.21 4.15
C PHE A 9 59.96 1.63 4.06
N GLY A 10 58.65 1.68 4.38
CA GLY A 10 58.11 2.60 5.38
C GLY A 10 57.12 3.66 4.88
N SER A 11 55.83 3.33 4.89
CA SER A 11 54.69 4.27 4.82
C SER A 11 54.58 5.08 6.16
N PRO A 12 53.67 6.08 6.35
CA PRO A 12 52.47 6.38 5.56
C PRO A 12 51.99 7.87 5.47
N ARG A 13 50.86 8.02 4.76
CA ARG A 13 49.72 8.94 4.96
C ARG A 13 49.71 10.34 4.29
N ARG A 14 48.70 10.42 3.41
CA ARG A 14 47.56 11.37 3.35
C ARG A 14 47.48 12.35 2.18
N THR A 15 46.25 12.34 1.66
CA THR A 15 45.47 13.36 0.95
C THR A 15 45.70 13.51 -0.54
N PHE A 16 44.67 13.14 -1.32
CA PHE A 16 44.32 13.86 -2.54
C PHE A 16 42.81 14.06 -2.64
N SER A 17 42.45 15.31 -2.90
CA SER A 17 41.14 15.76 -3.37
C SER A 17 41.06 15.70 -4.90
N ARG A 18 39.82 15.80 -5.39
CA ARG A 18 39.37 16.42 -6.65
C ARG A 18 39.40 15.61 -7.97
N SER A 19 38.17 15.23 -8.38
CA SER A 19 37.48 15.56 -9.65
C SER A 19 37.96 15.03 -11.01
N ALA A 20 36.99 14.38 -11.68
CA ALA A 20 36.59 14.44 -13.09
C ALA A 20 37.41 13.71 -14.18
N ALA A 21 36.76 12.75 -14.86
CA ALA A 21 36.74 12.65 -16.33
C ALA A 21 35.61 11.73 -16.84
N ARG A 22 34.90 12.21 -17.87
CA ARG A 22 33.78 11.62 -18.62
C ARG A 22 34.26 10.59 -19.65
N VAL A 23 33.38 9.65 -20.05
CA VAL A 23 33.34 9.10 -21.43
C VAL A 23 31.88 8.97 -21.88
N PHE A 24 31.63 9.42 -23.11
CA PHE A 24 30.37 9.50 -23.86
C PHE A 24 30.28 8.29 -24.81
N MET A 25 29.08 7.74 -25.05
CA MET A 25 28.82 6.98 -26.28
C MET A 25 27.38 7.21 -26.76
N ALA A 26 27.25 7.65 -28.01
CA ALA A 26 26.00 7.93 -28.70
C ALA A 26 25.68 6.80 -29.70
N VAL A 27 24.41 6.43 -29.82
CA VAL A 27 23.89 5.66 -30.97
C VAL A 27 22.63 6.35 -31.49
N VAL A 28 22.60 6.54 -32.80
CA VAL A 28 21.53 7.17 -33.59
C VAL A 28 20.71 6.07 -34.24
N PHE A 29 19.37 6.17 -34.24
CA PHE A 29 18.52 5.54 -35.25
C PHE A 29 17.49 6.53 -35.81
N VAL A 30 17.29 6.45 -37.12
CA VAL A 30 16.43 7.31 -37.96
C VAL A 30 15.44 6.41 -38.69
N PHE A 31 14.14 6.69 -38.60
CA PHE A 31 13.06 6.46 -39.59
C PHE A 31 11.85 7.26 -39.07
N GLY A 32 10.98 7.98 -39.79
CA GLY A 32 10.67 8.15 -41.20
C GLY A 32 9.19 8.56 -41.26
N VAL A 33 8.88 9.83 -41.51
CA VAL A 33 7.52 10.41 -41.43
C VAL A 33 6.65 10.05 -42.65
N VAL A 34 5.41 9.62 -42.43
CA VAL A 34 4.30 9.72 -43.40
C VAL A 34 3.12 10.42 -42.72
N ALA A 35 2.60 11.47 -43.36
CA ALA A 35 1.53 12.33 -42.85
C ALA A 35 0.11 11.83 -43.22
N GLY A 36 -0.84 11.98 -42.30
CA GLY A 36 -2.30 11.82 -42.45
C GLY A 36 -3.06 12.66 -41.40
N PRO A 37 -4.34 13.06 -41.63
CA PRO A 37 -4.93 14.24 -41.00
C PRO A 37 -5.55 14.00 -39.62
N ALA A 38 -5.41 15.00 -38.74
CA ALA A 38 -6.16 15.32 -37.52
C ALA A 38 -7.04 14.18 -36.93
N GLY A 39 -6.46 13.41 -36.01
CA GLY A 39 -7.17 12.56 -35.05
C GLY A 39 -6.78 12.97 -33.65
N ALA A 40 -7.70 12.86 -32.70
CA ALA A 40 -7.49 13.15 -31.29
C ALA A 40 -6.18 12.51 -30.78
N ILE A 41 -5.38 13.28 -30.06
CA ILE A 41 -4.20 12.76 -29.37
C ILE A 41 -4.74 11.89 -28.24
N ALA A 42 -4.49 10.58 -28.31
CA ALA A 42 -4.57 9.72 -27.15
C ALA A 42 -3.43 10.16 -26.22
N VAL A 43 -3.76 10.85 -25.13
CA VAL A 43 -2.88 10.95 -23.99
C VAL A 43 -2.73 9.52 -23.48
N THR A 44 -1.54 8.94 -23.62
CA THR A 44 -1.20 7.76 -22.82
C THR A 44 -1.29 8.20 -21.37
N PRO A 45 -2.16 7.60 -20.53
CA PRO A 45 -2.30 8.02 -19.15
C PRO A 45 -0.92 7.92 -18.50
N THR A 46 -0.46 9.05 -17.98
CA THR A 46 0.63 9.10 -17.02
C THR A 46 0.23 8.19 -15.87
N THR A 47 1.12 7.27 -15.45
CA THR A 47 0.84 6.37 -14.34
C THR A 47 0.60 7.24 -13.10
N MET A 48 -0.65 7.38 -12.71
CA MET A 48 -0.98 7.98 -11.44
C MET A 48 -0.34 7.12 -10.35
N TYR A 49 0.30 7.74 -9.37
CA TYR A 49 0.25 7.17 -8.03
C TYR A 49 -1.15 7.46 -7.49
N SER A 50 -2.12 6.75 -8.04
CA SER A 50 -3.35 6.54 -7.32
C SER A 50 -3.05 5.37 -6.41
N PRO A 51 -3.29 5.45 -5.10
CA PRO A 51 -3.23 4.26 -4.26
C PRO A 51 -4.20 3.18 -4.81
N LEU A 52 -5.16 3.57 -5.66
CA LEU A 52 -6.08 2.70 -6.39
C LEU A 52 -5.49 2.04 -7.65
N VAL A 53 -4.22 2.26 -7.99
CA VAL A 53 -3.49 1.53 -9.05
C VAL A 53 -2.48 0.60 -8.37
N PRO A 54 -2.31 -0.66 -8.82
CA PRO A 54 -1.31 -1.53 -8.23
C PRO A 54 0.12 -0.97 -8.32
N GLU A 55 0.75 -0.86 -7.17
CA GLU A 55 2.13 -0.47 -6.96
C GLU A 55 3.01 -1.73 -6.87
N LEU A 56 4.15 -1.73 -7.57
CA LEU A 56 5.15 -2.79 -7.47
C LEU A 56 5.94 -2.64 -6.15
N VAL A 57 5.83 -3.63 -5.26
CA VAL A 57 6.41 -3.64 -3.91
C VAL A 57 7.77 -4.34 -3.88
N SER A 58 7.99 -5.34 -4.74
CA SER A 58 9.24 -6.11 -4.88
C SER A 58 10.37 -5.31 -5.56
N VAL A 59 10.65 -4.12 -5.02
CA VAL A 59 11.70 -3.20 -5.45
C VAL A 59 12.68 -2.94 -4.31
N SER A 60 13.89 -2.53 -4.64
CA SER A 60 14.86 -2.02 -3.66
C SER A 60 14.42 -0.69 -3.05
N SER A 61 15.10 -0.23 -1.98
CA SER A 61 14.83 1.10 -1.40
C SER A 61 15.05 2.28 -2.38
N ALA A 62 15.75 2.03 -3.50
CA ALA A 62 15.93 3.00 -4.57
C ALA A 62 14.88 2.90 -5.68
N GLY A 63 13.85 2.05 -5.52
CA GLY A 63 12.81 1.79 -6.52
C GLY A 63 13.28 0.95 -7.71
N VAL A 64 14.42 0.27 -7.60
CA VAL A 64 14.91 -0.63 -8.66
C VAL A 64 14.27 -2.00 -8.52
N GLN A 65 13.65 -2.50 -9.59
CA GLN A 65 13.03 -3.84 -9.66
C GLN A 65 14.00 -4.97 -9.29
N GLY A 66 13.47 -6.01 -8.65
CA GLY A 66 14.15 -7.28 -8.42
C GLY A 66 14.67 -7.91 -9.72
N ASN A 67 15.80 -8.61 -9.63
CA ASN A 67 16.42 -9.31 -10.76
C ASN A 67 16.04 -10.80 -10.86
N ASP A 68 15.08 -11.25 -10.05
CA ASP A 68 14.48 -12.59 -10.01
C ASP A 68 13.08 -12.48 -9.35
N TRP A 69 12.31 -13.56 -9.33
CA TRP A 69 10.91 -13.55 -8.85
C TRP A 69 10.76 -13.31 -7.34
N SER A 70 9.60 -12.76 -6.98
CA SER A 70 9.11 -12.52 -5.62
C SER A 70 7.65 -12.99 -5.49
N SER A 71 7.28 -13.54 -4.33
CA SER A 71 6.00 -14.24 -4.14
C SER A 71 5.52 -14.17 -2.68
N THR A 72 4.35 -14.79 -2.42
CA THR A 72 3.82 -15.05 -1.06
C THR A 72 3.86 -13.81 -0.15
N PRO A 73 3.12 -12.73 -0.47
CA PRO A 73 3.10 -11.55 0.37
C PRO A 73 2.38 -11.79 1.71
N ALA A 74 2.64 -10.92 2.68
CA ALA A 74 1.85 -10.71 3.89
C ALA A 74 1.82 -9.20 4.19
N ILE A 75 0.72 -8.69 4.72
CA ILE A 75 0.45 -7.25 4.85
C ILE A 75 0.01 -6.89 6.27
N SER A 76 0.43 -5.73 6.78
CA SER A 76 0.01 -5.18 8.08
C SER A 76 -1.44 -4.67 8.06
N ASP A 77 -2.01 -4.39 9.23
CA ASP A 77 -3.40 -3.94 9.43
C ASP A 77 -3.73 -2.66 8.63
N ASP A 78 -2.78 -1.73 8.56
CA ASP A 78 -2.89 -0.46 7.83
C ASP A 78 -2.35 -0.51 6.38
N GLY A 79 -1.85 -1.66 5.95
CA GLY A 79 -1.21 -1.84 4.66
C GLY A 79 0.12 -1.09 4.45
N ARG A 80 0.75 -0.56 5.50
CA ARG A 80 2.06 0.12 5.44
C ARG A 80 3.19 -0.86 5.16
N TYR A 81 3.19 -2.00 5.84
CA TYR A 81 4.26 -2.98 5.79
C TYR A 81 3.84 -4.18 4.97
N VAL A 82 4.68 -4.57 4.00
CA VAL A 82 4.46 -5.76 3.18
C VAL A 82 5.70 -6.65 3.27
N ALA A 83 5.54 -7.82 3.89
CA ALA A 83 6.56 -8.86 3.90
C ALA A 83 6.37 -9.76 2.67
N PHE A 84 7.44 -10.24 2.07
CA PHE A 84 7.39 -11.15 0.92
C PHE A 84 8.66 -11.99 0.82
N GLU A 85 8.57 -13.13 0.14
CA GLU A 85 9.75 -13.93 -0.18
C GLU A 85 10.28 -13.57 -1.57
N SER A 86 11.59 -13.61 -1.76
CA SER A 86 12.22 -13.29 -3.04
C SER A 86 13.51 -14.05 -3.27
N ARG A 87 13.79 -14.34 -4.55
CA ARG A 87 15.11 -14.81 -5.00
C ARG A 87 16.01 -13.68 -5.51
N ALA A 88 15.48 -12.47 -5.60
CA ALA A 88 16.21 -11.35 -6.16
C ALA A 88 17.42 -10.98 -5.30
N THR A 89 18.55 -10.76 -5.97
CA THR A 89 19.85 -10.50 -5.33
C THR A 89 20.15 -9.01 -5.12
N ASN A 90 19.19 -8.14 -5.41
CA ASN A 90 19.40 -6.70 -5.55
C ASN A 90 18.34 -5.85 -4.85
N LEU A 91 17.49 -6.46 -4.02
CA LEU A 91 16.47 -5.74 -3.25
C LEU A 91 17.08 -5.03 -2.03
N ALA A 92 18.05 -5.66 -1.36
CA ALA A 92 18.79 -5.07 -0.24
C ALA A 92 20.31 -5.21 -0.44
N GLY A 93 21.10 -4.28 0.10
CA GLY A 93 22.55 -4.19 -0.17
C GLY A 93 23.42 -5.21 0.59
N ASP A 94 22.82 -5.89 1.55
CA ASP A 94 23.36 -6.92 2.43
C ASP A 94 23.09 -8.34 1.91
N ASP A 95 22.34 -8.49 0.82
CA ASP A 95 22.15 -9.79 0.19
C ASP A 95 23.46 -10.25 -0.49
N VAL A 96 24.04 -11.32 0.07
CA VAL A 96 25.28 -11.96 -0.39
C VAL A 96 25.03 -13.15 -1.34
N ASN A 97 23.75 -13.42 -1.63
CA ASN A 97 23.07 -14.43 -2.45
C ASN A 97 23.85 -15.66 -3.00
N ASP A 98 23.31 -16.85 -2.71
CA ASP A 98 23.66 -18.18 -3.24
C ASP A 98 22.52 -18.89 -4.03
N TYR A 99 21.54 -18.14 -4.54
CA TYR A 99 20.31 -18.57 -5.25
C TYR A 99 19.23 -19.24 -4.38
N VAL A 100 19.15 -18.92 -3.08
CA VAL A 100 18.06 -19.36 -2.18
C VAL A 100 17.02 -18.25 -1.95
N LEU A 101 15.86 -18.60 -1.38
CA LEU A 101 14.84 -17.63 -1.01
C LEU A 101 15.22 -16.89 0.28
N ASP A 102 14.93 -15.60 0.31
CA ASP A 102 15.05 -14.71 1.46
C ASP A 102 13.74 -13.96 1.69
N ILE A 103 13.50 -13.52 2.93
CA ILE A 103 12.34 -12.72 3.29
C ILE A 103 12.74 -11.25 3.35
N TYR A 104 11.92 -10.42 2.71
CA TYR A 104 12.06 -8.98 2.67
C TYR A 104 10.83 -8.32 3.30
N LEU A 105 11.03 -7.14 3.89
CA LEU A 105 9.98 -6.26 4.35
C LEU A 105 10.09 -4.94 3.59
N ARG A 106 9.00 -4.52 2.96
CA ARG A 106 8.85 -3.17 2.40
C ARG A 106 8.05 -2.32 3.39
N ASP A 107 8.65 -1.22 3.85
CA ASP A 107 7.93 -0.10 4.43
C ASP A 107 7.55 0.86 3.29
N ARG A 108 6.24 0.94 3.01
CA ARG A 108 5.71 1.74 1.91
C ARG A 108 5.73 3.25 2.18
N VAL A 109 5.83 3.66 3.44
CA VAL A 109 5.90 5.08 3.81
C VAL A 109 7.32 5.60 3.62
N SER A 110 8.32 4.92 4.20
CA SER A 110 9.73 5.31 4.08
C SER A 110 10.38 4.90 2.76
N ASN A 111 9.70 4.04 1.97
CA ASN A 111 10.24 3.37 0.79
C ASN A 111 11.49 2.52 1.09
N GLU A 112 11.62 2.02 2.32
CA GLU A 112 12.72 1.15 2.70
C GLU A 112 12.37 -0.32 2.43
N THR A 113 13.28 -1.03 1.74
CA THR A 113 13.25 -2.50 1.62
C THR A 113 14.38 -3.09 2.45
N THR A 114 14.02 -3.87 3.46
CA THR A 114 14.96 -4.51 4.40
C THR A 114 14.93 -6.02 4.25
N MET A 115 16.10 -6.67 4.24
CA MET A 115 16.18 -8.13 4.30
C MET A 115 15.94 -8.60 5.76
N VAL A 116 14.76 -9.18 5.99
CA VAL A 116 14.35 -9.74 7.30
C VAL A 116 15.28 -10.88 7.70
N THR A 117 15.68 -11.70 6.72
CA THR A 117 16.54 -12.87 6.89
C THR A 117 18.03 -12.55 6.76
N SER A 118 18.44 -11.32 7.11
CA SER A 118 19.84 -10.95 7.27
C SER A 118 20.51 -11.81 8.35
N ILE A 119 21.48 -12.62 7.94
CA ILE A 119 22.18 -13.54 8.86
C ILE A 119 23.00 -12.77 9.90
N ARG A 120 23.07 -13.33 11.10
CA ARG A 120 24.01 -12.91 12.14
C ARG A 120 25.46 -13.14 11.68
N GLU A 121 26.40 -12.25 11.99
CA GLU A 121 27.80 -12.33 11.48
C GLU A 121 28.51 -13.67 11.78
N ASP A 122 28.08 -14.41 12.80
CA ASP A 122 28.63 -15.69 13.22
C ASP A 122 27.64 -16.86 13.13
N ALA A 123 26.53 -16.68 12.41
CA ALA A 123 25.67 -17.77 11.93
C ALA A 123 26.31 -18.52 10.75
N SER A 124 25.82 -19.73 10.46
CA SER A 124 26.29 -20.55 9.34
C SER A 124 25.33 -20.42 8.13
N GLU A 125 25.87 -20.41 6.91
CA GLU A 125 25.14 -20.05 5.68
C GLU A 125 24.44 -21.22 4.95
N TRP A 126 24.59 -22.48 5.38
CA TRP A 126 24.23 -23.64 4.56
C TRP A 126 22.80 -24.14 4.81
N ASP A 127 21.77 -23.75 4.03
CA ASP A 127 20.48 -24.50 3.97
C ASP A 127 19.45 -24.08 2.85
N ARG A 128 18.21 -24.61 2.90
CA ARG A 128 17.03 -24.55 2.01
C ARG A 128 16.34 -23.18 1.85
N GLY A 129 16.93 -22.10 2.37
CA GLY A 129 16.40 -20.73 2.33
C GLY A 129 15.25 -20.47 3.32
N SER A 130 14.70 -19.24 3.29
CA SER A 130 13.59 -18.78 4.13
C SER A 130 12.32 -18.59 3.32
N ARG A 131 11.14 -18.90 3.88
CA ARG A 131 9.85 -18.94 3.14
C ARG A 131 8.65 -18.62 4.02
N SER A 132 7.51 -18.41 3.36
CA SER A 132 6.18 -18.28 3.99
C SER A 132 6.13 -17.24 5.13
N PRO A 133 6.41 -15.97 4.82
CA PRO A 133 6.34 -14.91 5.82
C PRO A 133 4.90 -14.66 6.27
N THR A 134 4.74 -14.29 7.53
CA THR A 134 3.53 -13.67 8.11
C THR A 134 3.95 -12.50 8.99
N ILE A 135 3.05 -11.54 9.22
CA ILE A 135 3.38 -10.27 9.87
C ILE A 135 2.31 -9.89 10.90
N SER A 136 2.71 -9.23 11.99
CA SER A 136 1.78 -8.63 12.97
C SER A 136 1.11 -7.37 12.42
N ASP A 137 -0.01 -6.96 13.02
CA ASP A 137 -0.84 -5.81 12.60
C ASP A 137 -0.05 -4.50 12.56
N ASP A 138 0.86 -4.33 13.52
CA ASP A 138 1.74 -3.16 13.62
C ASP A 138 2.99 -3.24 12.73
N GLY A 139 3.17 -4.34 11.99
CA GLY A 139 4.33 -4.60 11.15
C GLY A 139 5.63 -4.92 11.90
N ARG A 140 5.61 -4.98 13.23
CA ARG A 140 6.81 -5.13 14.06
C ARG A 140 7.39 -6.54 14.00
N TYR A 141 6.57 -7.57 13.97
CA TYR A 141 7.02 -8.95 14.08
C TYR A 141 6.76 -9.69 12.77
N VAL A 142 7.83 -10.22 12.16
CA VAL A 142 7.74 -11.05 10.95
C VAL A 142 8.09 -12.49 11.31
N ALA A 143 7.11 -13.38 11.25
CA ALA A 143 7.30 -14.82 11.45
C ALA A 143 7.53 -15.52 10.10
N PHE A 144 8.46 -16.46 10.06
CA PHE A 144 8.81 -17.19 8.85
C PHE A 144 9.41 -18.55 9.20
N VAL A 145 9.53 -19.40 8.18
CA VAL A 145 10.24 -20.68 8.30
C VAL A 145 11.57 -20.62 7.56
N SER A 146 12.62 -21.18 8.15
CA SER A 146 13.93 -21.20 7.51
C SER A 146 14.75 -22.40 7.95
N GLY A 147 15.60 -22.86 7.05
CA GLY A 147 16.70 -23.76 7.41
C GLY A 147 17.99 -23.04 7.85
N LYS A 148 18.02 -21.70 7.76
CA LYS A 148 19.18 -20.92 8.18
C LYS A 148 19.18 -20.78 9.71
N ASP A 149 20.32 -21.05 10.35
CA ASP A 149 20.52 -20.75 11.78
C ASP A 149 20.60 -19.23 11.99
N PHE A 150 19.63 -18.60 12.65
CA PHE A 150 19.69 -17.16 12.94
C PHE A 150 20.21 -16.82 14.34
N VAL A 151 20.16 -17.76 15.28
CA VAL A 151 20.56 -17.55 16.68
C VAL A 151 21.46 -18.69 17.21
N PRO A 152 22.35 -18.42 18.19
CA PRO A 152 23.18 -19.47 18.82
C PRO A 152 22.43 -20.59 19.52
N GLU A 153 21.20 -20.31 19.96
CA GLU A 153 20.32 -21.23 20.67
C GLU A 153 19.77 -22.32 19.75
N ASP A 154 19.68 -22.04 18.45
CA ASP A 154 19.45 -23.06 17.43
C ASP A 154 20.71 -23.93 17.34
N THR A 155 20.55 -25.20 17.69
CA THR A 155 21.63 -26.18 17.65
C THR A 155 21.29 -27.38 16.78
N ASN A 156 20.16 -27.32 16.08
CA ASN A 156 19.48 -28.43 15.42
C ASN A 156 19.78 -28.56 13.92
N GLY A 157 20.96 -28.15 13.44
CA GLY A 157 21.38 -28.39 12.03
C GLY A 157 22.74 -29.06 11.85
N ASN A 158 23.51 -29.28 12.93
CA ASN A 158 24.96 -29.55 12.83
C ASN A 158 25.37 -31.05 12.66
N GLY A 159 24.42 -31.95 12.39
CA GLY A 159 24.61 -33.40 12.35
C GLY A 159 24.51 -33.99 10.95
N SER A 160 25.61 -34.56 10.43
CA SER A 160 25.76 -35.06 9.05
C SER A 160 24.93 -36.30 8.65
N GLY A 161 23.63 -36.37 8.97
CA GLY A 161 22.84 -37.58 8.70
C GLY A 161 21.31 -37.47 8.66
N SER A 162 20.67 -36.40 9.13
CA SER A 162 19.20 -36.20 9.01
C SER A 162 18.80 -35.21 7.91
N GLY A 163 19.69 -34.31 7.48
CA GLY A 163 19.45 -33.42 6.34
C GLY A 163 18.59 -32.21 6.71
N ASP A 164 19.18 -31.31 7.48
CA ASP A 164 18.90 -29.88 7.63
C ASP A 164 17.40 -29.53 7.77
N GLY A 165 16.97 -29.43 9.04
CA GLY A 165 15.60 -29.19 9.47
C GLY A 165 15.17 -27.75 9.24
N ILE A 166 13.89 -27.56 8.95
CA ILE A 166 13.29 -26.23 8.86
C ILE A 166 12.83 -25.83 10.26
N ASP A 167 13.13 -24.60 10.67
CA ASP A 167 12.77 -24.02 11.96
C ASP A 167 11.85 -22.80 11.80
N VAL A 168 11.18 -22.42 12.91
CA VAL A 168 10.29 -21.26 12.97
C VAL A 168 10.97 -20.12 13.71
N TYR A 169 11.03 -18.98 13.04
CA TYR A 169 11.67 -17.78 13.53
C TYR A 169 10.71 -16.61 13.50
N VAL A 170 10.89 -15.69 14.43
CA VAL A 170 10.28 -14.36 14.40
C VAL A 170 11.38 -13.32 14.42
N ARG A 171 11.34 -12.36 13.50
CA ARG A 171 12.20 -11.16 13.55
C ARG A 171 11.41 -10.02 14.18
N ASP A 172 11.95 -9.42 15.22
CA ASP A 172 11.51 -8.11 15.70
C ASP A 172 12.18 -7.04 14.84
N MET A 173 11.38 -6.33 14.05
CA MET A 173 11.83 -5.34 13.09
C MET A 173 12.23 -4.00 13.74
N GLU A 174 11.82 -3.76 14.99
CA GLU A 174 12.25 -2.57 15.75
C GLU A 174 13.65 -2.79 16.34
N THR A 175 13.89 -3.95 16.93
CA THR A 175 15.16 -4.26 17.61
C THR A 175 16.19 -4.94 16.72
N GLY A 176 15.74 -5.58 15.64
CA GLY A 176 16.54 -6.44 14.79
C GLY A 176 16.90 -7.78 15.45
N GLU A 177 16.22 -8.18 16.53
CA GLU A 177 16.44 -9.48 17.20
C GLU A 177 15.71 -10.62 16.47
N PHE A 178 16.33 -11.79 16.41
CA PHE A 178 15.66 -13.03 16.00
C PHE A 178 15.23 -13.80 17.24
N ILE A 179 13.99 -14.25 17.25
CA ILE A 179 13.40 -15.13 18.25
C ILE A 179 13.25 -16.51 17.61
N TYR A 180 13.93 -17.50 18.18
CA TYR A 180 13.74 -18.91 17.83
C TYR A 180 12.55 -19.47 18.61
N CYS A 181 11.57 -20.04 17.91
CA CYS A 181 10.44 -20.71 18.55
C CYS A 181 10.87 -22.12 18.97
N ASP A 182 11.34 -22.29 20.20
CA ASP A 182 11.69 -23.61 20.76
C ASP A 182 10.43 -24.42 21.04
N LEU A 183 9.87 -25.01 19.98
CA LEU A 183 8.57 -25.68 20.01
C LEU A 183 8.56 -26.89 20.98
N ALA A 184 9.69 -27.58 21.15
CA ALA A 184 9.84 -28.66 22.12
C ALA A 184 10.07 -28.17 23.57
N GLY A 185 10.53 -26.93 23.74
CA GLY A 185 10.85 -26.31 25.02
C GLY A 185 12.11 -26.86 25.71
N ASP A 186 12.88 -27.70 25.01
CA ASP A 186 14.14 -28.27 25.49
C ASP A 186 15.31 -28.11 24.51
N GLY A 187 15.12 -27.33 23.45
CA GLY A 187 16.08 -27.06 22.39
C GLY A 187 16.38 -28.25 21.47
N SER A 188 15.54 -29.29 21.48
CA SER A 188 15.69 -30.43 20.59
C SER A 188 15.08 -30.21 19.20
N ASP A 189 15.74 -30.75 18.17
CA ASP A 189 15.23 -30.80 16.80
C ASP A 189 13.92 -31.60 16.75
N ILE A 190 12.87 -30.98 16.20
CA ILE A 190 11.58 -31.61 15.97
C ILE A 190 11.49 -32.32 14.60
N GLY A 191 12.52 -32.18 13.76
CA GLY A 191 12.72 -32.84 12.46
C GLY A 191 11.94 -32.22 11.30
N ASP A 192 12.15 -32.77 10.09
CA ASP A 192 11.47 -32.39 8.82
C ASP A 192 9.98 -32.76 8.84
N GLY A 193 9.21 -32.03 9.63
CA GLY A 193 7.80 -32.23 9.88
C GLY A 193 6.92 -31.13 9.30
N GLU A 194 7.35 -30.44 8.24
CA GLU A 194 6.54 -29.49 7.45
C GLU A 194 6.00 -28.32 8.30
N LEU A 195 6.66 -27.17 8.32
CA LEU A 195 6.30 -26.04 9.18
C LEU A 195 5.64 -24.91 8.39
N SER A 196 4.42 -24.58 8.79
CA SER A 196 3.71 -23.34 8.44
C SER A 196 3.70 -22.49 9.70
N ALA A 197 4.06 -21.21 9.62
CA ALA A 197 4.05 -20.30 10.77
C ALA A 197 3.08 -19.15 10.48
N MET A 198 2.20 -18.87 11.45
CA MET A 198 1.26 -17.75 11.40
C MET A 198 1.37 -16.98 12.71
N ILE A 199 1.69 -15.70 12.66
CA ILE A 199 1.72 -14.83 13.84
C ILE A 199 0.36 -14.17 14.09
N SER A 200 -0.04 -13.99 15.34
CA SER A 200 -1.21 -13.19 15.71
C SER A 200 -0.97 -11.71 15.43
N GLY A 201 -2.05 -10.97 15.18
CA GLY A 201 -2.00 -9.53 14.93
C GLY A 201 -1.30 -8.72 16.02
N ASN A 202 -1.48 -9.08 17.30
CA ASN A 202 -0.76 -8.47 18.42
C ASN A 202 0.73 -8.86 18.55
N GLY A 203 1.24 -9.73 17.66
CA GLY A 203 2.63 -10.17 17.65
C GLY A 203 3.06 -11.10 18.77
N GLN A 204 2.15 -11.61 19.62
CA GLN A 204 2.49 -12.43 20.79
C GLN A 204 2.52 -13.94 20.50
N TYR A 205 1.65 -14.43 19.62
CA TYR A 205 1.44 -15.87 19.44
C TYR A 205 1.83 -16.31 18.04
N VAL A 206 2.49 -17.46 17.92
CA VAL A 206 2.80 -18.10 16.65
C VAL A 206 2.10 -19.45 16.60
N VAL A 207 1.27 -19.68 15.58
CA VAL A 207 0.67 -20.98 15.31
C VAL A 207 1.50 -21.73 14.29
N VAL A 208 1.76 -23.00 14.60
CA VAL A 208 2.61 -23.89 13.81
C VAL A 208 1.94 -25.23 13.55
N GLY A 209 2.13 -25.78 12.36
CA GLY A 209 1.80 -27.18 12.06
C GLY A 209 3.08 -28.02 12.05
N THR A 210 3.12 -29.17 12.73
CA THR A 210 4.28 -30.07 12.69
C THR A 210 3.90 -31.55 12.85
N HIS A 211 4.67 -32.46 12.23
CA HIS A 211 4.54 -33.92 12.44
C HIS A 211 5.18 -34.42 13.74
N ALA A 212 5.85 -33.53 14.46
CA ALA A 212 6.50 -33.84 15.71
C ALA A 212 5.49 -33.84 16.87
N SER A 213 5.57 -34.87 17.71
CA SER A 213 4.81 -34.91 18.95
C SER A 213 5.54 -34.18 20.07
N ILE A 214 5.25 -32.88 20.19
CA ILE A 214 5.98 -31.95 21.06
C ILE A 214 5.24 -31.61 22.36
N ALA A 215 3.94 -31.91 22.47
CA ALA A 215 3.19 -31.74 23.72
C ALA A 215 3.00 -33.08 24.47
N PRO A 216 3.05 -33.11 25.81
CA PRO A 216 2.83 -34.34 26.60
C PRO A 216 1.47 -35.01 26.36
N GLU A 217 0.46 -34.21 26.02
CA GLU A 217 -0.88 -34.64 25.64
C GLU A 217 -0.97 -35.15 24.21
N ASP A 218 0.00 -34.85 23.33
CA ASP A 218 0.01 -35.42 21.98
C ASP A 218 0.43 -36.89 22.04
N MET A 219 -0.55 -37.78 21.88
CA MET A 219 -0.36 -39.22 21.91
C MET A 219 -0.29 -39.84 20.52
N ASN A 220 -0.36 -39.04 19.45
CA ASN A 220 -0.73 -39.52 18.11
C ASN A 220 0.46 -39.71 17.14
N SER A 221 1.68 -39.87 17.65
CA SER A 221 2.96 -40.05 16.92
C SER A 221 2.89 -40.30 15.39
N GLY A 222 3.38 -39.32 14.62
CA GLY A 222 3.63 -39.45 13.18
C GLY A 222 2.57 -38.82 12.27
N TYR A 223 1.62 -38.07 12.82
CA TYR A 223 0.68 -37.23 12.08
C TYR A 223 0.95 -35.76 12.38
N ARG A 224 0.55 -34.87 11.45
CA ARG A 224 0.66 -33.43 11.66
C ARG A 224 -0.34 -32.96 12.71
N ASP A 225 0.12 -32.14 13.64
CA ASP A 225 -0.67 -31.45 14.64
C ASP A 225 -0.41 -29.95 14.61
N VAL A 226 -1.36 -29.20 15.14
CA VAL A 226 -1.30 -27.75 15.22
C VAL A 226 -1.01 -27.34 16.65
N TYR A 227 -0.07 -26.43 16.83
CA TYR A 227 0.36 -25.91 18.12
C TYR A 227 0.36 -24.38 18.10
N ARG A 228 0.18 -23.76 19.26
CA ARG A 228 0.37 -22.32 19.47
C ARG A 228 1.53 -22.12 20.42
N TYR A 229 2.51 -21.34 20.00
CA TYR A 229 3.66 -20.90 20.78
C TYR A 229 3.43 -19.46 21.27
N ASP A 230 3.70 -19.21 22.55
CA ASP A 230 3.65 -17.87 23.15
C ASP A 230 5.07 -17.29 23.22
N LEU A 231 5.31 -16.21 22.48
CA LEU A 231 6.61 -15.55 22.40
C LEU A 231 7.04 -14.90 23.73
N GLU A 232 6.08 -14.58 24.63
CA GLU A 232 6.40 -13.99 25.93
C GLU A 232 6.85 -15.05 26.94
N SER A 233 6.13 -16.18 26.99
CA SER A 233 6.37 -17.23 27.99
C SER A 233 7.27 -18.37 27.51
N GLY A 234 7.39 -18.56 26.19
CA GLY A 234 8.01 -19.73 25.56
C GLY A 234 7.17 -21.01 25.70
N GLU A 235 5.88 -20.90 26.01
CA GLU A 235 4.98 -22.04 26.18
C GLU A 235 4.38 -22.50 24.84
N THR A 236 4.49 -23.80 24.54
CA THR A 236 3.82 -24.46 23.42
C THR A 236 2.55 -25.16 23.90
N THR A 237 1.41 -24.86 23.30
CA THR A 237 0.10 -25.48 23.60
C THR A 237 -0.44 -26.22 22.38
N LEU A 238 -0.91 -27.47 22.55
CA LEU A 238 -1.57 -28.22 21.49
C LEU A 238 -2.94 -27.59 21.12
N VAL A 239 -3.13 -27.28 19.84
CA VAL A 239 -4.39 -26.77 19.27
C VAL A 239 -5.25 -27.93 18.78
N SER A 240 -4.72 -28.78 17.90
CA SER A 240 -5.46 -29.94 17.34
C SER A 240 -5.78 -31.00 18.42
N PRO A 241 -6.69 -31.95 18.15
CA PRO A 241 -7.04 -32.98 19.13
C PRO A 241 -5.92 -33.99 19.43
N ALA A 242 -5.82 -34.41 20.70
CA ALA A 242 -4.79 -35.29 21.24
C ALA A 242 -4.85 -36.81 20.89
N ASP A 243 -5.94 -37.32 20.29
CA ASP A 243 -6.24 -38.78 20.26
C ASP A 243 -5.59 -39.57 19.08
N THR A 244 -5.57 -40.91 19.21
CA THR A 244 -4.78 -41.93 18.52
C THR A 244 -5.50 -42.71 17.40
N GLU A 245 -6.80 -42.47 17.16
CA GLU A 245 -7.57 -43.23 16.16
C GLU A 245 -7.39 -42.69 14.74
N MET A 246 -6.27 -43.00 14.06
CA MET A 246 -6.15 -42.74 12.62
C MET A 246 -6.02 -44.04 11.81
N ALA A 247 -7.07 -44.31 11.04
CA ALA A 247 -7.14 -45.38 10.07
C ALA A 247 -6.79 -44.84 8.67
N TRP A 248 -5.51 -44.99 8.28
CA TRP A 248 -5.04 -45.08 6.88
C TRP A 248 -4.73 -43.83 6.01
N TRP A 249 -4.41 -42.63 6.55
CA TRP A 249 -3.76 -41.58 5.73
C TRP A 249 -2.89 -40.56 6.51
N PRO A 250 -1.81 -39.98 5.93
CA PRO A 250 -0.69 -39.40 6.69
C PRO A 250 -0.77 -37.89 7.04
N TYR A 251 -1.70 -37.10 6.49
CA TYR A 251 -1.57 -35.64 6.48
C TYR A 251 -1.98 -34.88 7.76
N GLY A 252 -2.63 -35.51 8.75
CA GLY A 252 -2.91 -34.88 10.06
C GLY A 252 -3.80 -33.63 10.02
N ALA A 253 -3.38 -32.56 10.68
CA ALA A 253 -4.02 -31.24 10.75
C ALA A 253 -3.08 -30.11 10.24
N LYS A 254 -3.62 -29.02 9.70
CA LYS A 254 -2.88 -27.83 9.24
C LYS A 254 -3.50 -26.56 9.81
N PRO A 255 -2.71 -25.58 10.31
CA PRO A 255 -3.26 -24.28 10.68
C PRO A 255 -3.73 -23.50 9.45
N VAL A 256 -4.85 -22.78 9.57
CA VAL A 256 -5.40 -21.95 8.49
C VAL A 256 -5.69 -20.51 8.93
N GLY A 257 -5.58 -20.18 10.23
CA GLY A 257 -5.71 -18.80 10.70
C GLY A 257 -5.57 -18.68 12.22
N ILE A 258 -5.33 -17.46 12.68
CA ILE A 258 -5.23 -17.06 14.08
C ILE A 258 -5.84 -15.66 14.24
N SER A 259 -6.58 -15.40 15.32
CA SER A 259 -7.11 -14.06 15.63
C SER A 259 -6.03 -13.09 16.11
N ASP A 260 -6.30 -11.78 16.11
CA ASP A 260 -5.32 -10.74 16.45
C ASP A 260 -4.83 -10.86 17.89
N ASP A 261 -5.74 -11.23 18.79
CA ASP A 261 -5.43 -11.50 20.20
C ASP A 261 -4.82 -12.90 20.43
N GLY A 262 -4.74 -13.74 19.39
CA GLY A 262 -4.30 -15.13 19.42
C GLY A 262 -5.19 -16.08 20.20
N ARG A 263 -6.41 -15.66 20.57
CA ARG A 263 -7.38 -16.48 21.30
C ARG A 263 -7.98 -17.58 20.43
N TYR A 264 -8.32 -17.27 19.19
CA TYR A 264 -8.94 -18.22 18.28
C TYR A 264 -7.91 -18.74 17.28
N VAL A 265 -7.84 -20.06 17.12
CA VAL A 265 -6.98 -20.71 16.12
C VAL A 265 -7.82 -21.60 15.24
N ALA A 266 -7.83 -21.30 13.94
CA ALA A 266 -8.51 -22.09 12.93
C ALA A 266 -7.55 -23.13 12.33
N PHE A 267 -8.05 -24.34 12.12
CA PHE A 267 -7.29 -25.44 11.54
C PHE A 267 -8.19 -26.37 10.72
N ILE A 268 -7.57 -27.09 9.78
CA ILE A 268 -8.23 -28.11 8.97
C ILE A 268 -7.73 -29.49 9.36
N THR A 269 -8.63 -30.46 9.45
CA THR A 269 -8.25 -31.86 9.70
C THR A 269 -9.28 -32.84 9.14
N ARG A 270 -8.87 -34.09 8.88
CA ARG A 270 -9.80 -35.20 8.58
C ARG A 270 -10.35 -35.89 9.80
N ARG A 271 -9.92 -35.43 10.98
CA ARG A 271 -10.44 -35.96 12.22
C ARG A 271 -11.86 -35.45 12.35
N ASN A 272 -12.77 -36.38 12.51
CA ASN A 272 -14.14 -36.10 12.89
C ASN A 272 -14.12 -35.79 14.39
N ILE A 273 -14.04 -34.50 14.72
CA ILE A 273 -13.99 -34.02 16.11
C ILE A 273 -15.40 -33.88 16.66
N ASP A 274 -16.33 -33.47 15.80
CA ASP A 274 -17.73 -33.23 16.14
C ASP A 274 -18.59 -34.48 15.86
N ALA A 275 -19.45 -34.87 16.79
CA ALA A 275 -20.28 -36.07 16.66
C ALA A 275 -21.34 -35.98 15.53
N ASP A 276 -21.67 -34.77 15.08
CA ASP A 276 -22.61 -34.51 13.99
C ASP A 276 -21.92 -34.50 12.62
N ASP A 277 -20.58 -34.42 12.58
CA ASP A 277 -19.82 -34.73 11.38
C ASP A 277 -20.04 -36.22 11.03
N ASN A 278 -20.49 -36.47 9.80
CA ASN A 278 -20.75 -37.81 9.28
C ASN A 278 -20.12 -38.04 7.90
N ASN A 279 -19.30 -37.10 7.41
CA ASN A 279 -18.51 -37.32 6.21
C ASN A 279 -17.37 -38.30 6.58
N SER A 280 -17.44 -39.54 6.10
CA SER A 280 -16.46 -40.55 6.51
C SER A 280 -15.17 -40.38 5.72
N GLY A 281 -14.32 -39.41 6.09
CA GLY A 281 -12.93 -39.25 5.64
C GLY A 281 -12.58 -37.99 4.85
N GLY A 282 -13.45 -36.97 4.86
CA GLY A 282 -13.21 -35.63 4.32
C GLY A 282 -12.24 -34.82 5.16
N TYR A 283 -11.77 -33.66 4.68
CA TYR A 283 -11.20 -32.64 5.57
C TYR A 283 -12.30 -31.66 5.98
N ASP A 284 -12.21 -31.11 7.17
CA ASP A 284 -13.14 -30.07 7.63
C ASP A 284 -12.42 -28.99 8.42
N TYR A 285 -13.01 -27.80 8.44
CA TYR A 285 -12.51 -26.66 9.18
C TYR A 285 -13.04 -26.65 10.61
N TYR A 286 -12.17 -26.27 11.53
CA TYR A 286 -12.45 -26.14 12.94
C TYR A 286 -11.81 -24.86 13.47
N ARG A 287 -12.38 -24.32 14.55
CA ARG A 287 -11.79 -23.22 15.33
C ARG A 287 -11.71 -23.63 16.78
N LYS A 288 -10.55 -23.44 17.41
CA LYS A 288 -10.39 -23.64 18.85
C LYS A 288 -10.33 -22.30 19.56
N ASP A 289 -11.13 -22.15 20.61
CA ASP A 289 -10.96 -21.09 21.60
C ASP A 289 -9.87 -21.53 22.60
N MET A 290 -8.73 -20.89 22.55
CA MET A 290 -7.56 -21.21 23.38
C MET A 290 -7.76 -20.82 24.85
N GLN A 291 -8.79 -20.05 25.18
CA GLN A 291 -9.14 -19.71 26.56
C GLN A 291 -10.03 -20.78 27.20
N THR A 292 -11.02 -21.30 26.47
CA THR A 292 -11.98 -22.29 26.99
C THR A 292 -11.60 -23.73 26.67
N GLY A 293 -10.81 -23.94 25.60
CA GLY A 293 -10.50 -25.24 25.01
C GLY A 293 -11.61 -25.81 24.13
N GLU A 294 -12.69 -25.05 23.90
CA GLU A 294 -13.82 -25.41 23.03
C GLU A 294 -13.38 -25.44 21.56
N ILE A 295 -13.92 -26.39 20.79
CA ILE A 295 -13.65 -26.54 19.37
C ILE A 295 -14.98 -26.46 18.63
N ASP A 296 -15.12 -25.44 17.79
CA ASP A 296 -16.25 -25.22 16.90
C ASP A 296 -15.98 -25.90 15.54
N PHE A 297 -17.03 -26.45 14.93
CA PHE A 297 -16.98 -27.18 13.66
C PHE A 297 -17.71 -26.42 12.56
N VAL A 298 -17.07 -26.25 11.41
CA VAL A 298 -17.72 -25.69 10.22
C VAL A 298 -18.51 -26.79 9.50
N ALA A 299 -19.81 -26.83 9.70
CA ALA A 299 -20.68 -27.89 9.18
C ALA A 299 -20.98 -27.77 7.68
N LEU A 300 -20.03 -28.18 6.81
CA LEU A 300 -20.14 -28.13 5.34
C LEU A 300 -21.27 -28.98 4.73
N ASN A 301 -22.11 -29.64 5.55
CA ASN A 301 -23.00 -30.72 5.13
C ASN A 301 -24.37 -30.30 4.55
N GLY A 302 -24.71 -29.01 4.43
CA GLY A 302 -25.73 -28.40 3.54
C GLY A 302 -27.10 -29.09 3.31
N GLY A 303 -27.47 -30.14 4.02
CA GLY A 303 -28.65 -30.97 3.78
C GLY A 303 -28.52 -32.19 2.84
N THR A 304 -27.39 -32.51 2.18
CA THR A 304 -27.14 -33.86 1.57
C THR A 304 -25.66 -34.25 1.52
N THR A 305 -25.39 -35.55 1.29
CA THR A 305 -24.15 -36.29 1.61
C THR A 305 -22.86 -35.84 0.89
N SER A 306 -21.80 -35.58 1.67
CA SER A 306 -20.36 -35.62 1.34
C SER A 306 -19.67 -34.37 0.74
N ALA A 307 -19.92 -33.17 1.27
CA ALA A 307 -19.01 -32.04 1.01
C ALA A 307 -17.81 -32.16 1.97
N ASP A 308 -16.60 -32.18 1.40
CA ASP A 308 -15.34 -32.22 2.11
C ASP A 308 -14.56 -30.95 1.74
N ALA A 309 -13.90 -30.31 2.70
CA ALA A 309 -12.92 -29.28 2.41
C ALA A 309 -11.76 -29.86 1.60
N ASN A 310 -11.16 -29.03 0.75
CA ASN A 310 -9.90 -29.37 0.12
C ASN A 310 -8.76 -29.02 1.08
N TRP A 311 -7.66 -29.76 1.00
CA TRP A 311 -6.44 -29.35 1.69
C TRP A 311 -5.97 -28.02 1.09
N PRO A 312 -5.90 -26.94 1.88
CA PRO A 312 -5.70 -25.62 1.31
C PRO A 312 -4.22 -25.38 1.03
N GLU A 313 -3.93 -24.69 -0.06
CA GLU A 313 -2.68 -23.96 -0.25
C GLU A 313 -2.62 -22.75 0.71
N ASN A 314 -1.49 -22.06 0.80
CA ASN A 314 -1.39 -20.91 1.71
C ASN A 314 -2.25 -19.75 1.16
N GLY A 315 -3.05 -19.11 2.01
CA GLY A 315 -3.93 -18.00 1.60
C GLY A 315 -5.25 -18.39 0.93
N GLU A 316 -5.60 -19.69 0.81
CA GLU A 316 -6.92 -20.12 0.30
C GLU A 316 -8.03 -20.11 1.37
N VAL A 317 -7.66 -19.92 2.64
CA VAL A 317 -8.55 -19.88 3.80
C VAL A 317 -8.01 -18.84 4.76
N MET A 318 -8.88 -17.96 5.25
CA MET A 318 -8.51 -16.88 6.15
C MET A 318 -9.54 -16.74 7.27
N LEU A 319 -9.04 -16.52 8.49
CA LEU A 319 -9.84 -16.18 9.67
C LEU A 319 -9.80 -14.65 9.84
N SER A 320 -10.94 -14.03 10.14
CA SER A 320 -10.98 -12.62 10.54
C SER A 320 -10.17 -12.39 11.82
N GLY A 321 -9.62 -11.18 11.97
CA GLY A 321 -8.86 -10.76 13.15
C GLY A 321 -9.63 -10.89 14.46
N ASP A 322 -10.95 -10.70 14.46
CA ASP A 322 -11.81 -10.97 15.62
C ASP A 322 -12.05 -12.47 15.93
N GLY A 323 -11.60 -13.34 15.04
CA GLY A 323 -11.71 -14.79 15.09
C GLY A 323 -13.12 -15.35 14.87
N GLN A 324 -14.11 -14.53 14.48
CA GLN A 324 -15.53 -14.93 14.38
C GLN A 324 -15.97 -15.37 12.99
N THR A 325 -15.23 -15.05 11.93
CA THR A 325 -15.62 -15.39 10.56
C THR A 325 -14.48 -16.07 9.81
N LEU A 326 -14.81 -17.13 9.07
CA LEU A 326 -13.89 -17.83 8.18
C LEU A 326 -14.27 -17.59 6.72
N ALA A 327 -13.35 -17.08 5.91
CA ALA A 327 -13.45 -17.05 4.46
C ALA A 327 -12.76 -18.27 3.85
N PHE A 328 -13.42 -18.97 2.93
CA PHE A 328 -12.85 -20.14 2.27
C PHE A 328 -13.50 -20.42 0.92
N GLU A 329 -12.80 -21.23 0.12
CA GLU A 329 -13.24 -21.64 -1.20
C GLU A 329 -13.71 -23.10 -1.23
N ILE A 330 -14.87 -23.37 -1.82
CA ILE A 330 -15.36 -24.73 -2.00
C ILE A 330 -16.21 -24.87 -3.27
N ALA A 331 -16.16 -26.03 -3.92
CA ALA A 331 -16.97 -26.32 -5.11
C ALA A 331 -18.34 -26.95 -4.80
N ALA A 332 -18.66 -27.11 -3.52
CA ALA A 332 -19.92 -27.67 -3.05
C ALA A 332 -20.89 -26.55 -2.70
N SER A 333 -22.17 -26.75 -3.00
CA SER A 333 -23.21 -25.81 -2.62
C SER A 333 -23.57 -25.96 -1.14
N LEU A 334 -23.26 -24.93 -0.36
CA LEU A 334 -23.53 -24.90 1.09
C LEU A 334 -24.87 -24.23 1.42
N VAL A 335 -25.41 -23.42 0.49
CA VAL A 335 -26.69 -22.70 0.63
C VAL A 335 -27.61 -22.95 -0.57
N PRO A 336 -28.95 -22.87 -0.42
CA PRO A 336 -29.90 -23.14 -1.51
C PRO A 336 -29.80 -22.22 -2.73
N GLU A 337 -29.32 -20.99 -2.55
CA GLU A 337 -29.10 -20.00 -3.59
C GLU A 337 -27.86 -20.28 -4.44
N ASP A 338 -26.93 -21.12 -3.97
CA ASP A 338 -25.88 -21.64 -4.82
C ASP A 338 -26.43 -22.73 -5.75
N THR A 339 -26.41 -22.45 -7.06
CA THR A 339 -27.03 -23.26 -8.10
C THR A 339 -26.05 -23.80 -9.14
N ASN A 340 -24.76 -23.56 -8.97
CA ASN A 340 -23.72 -23.98 -9.92
C ASN A 340 -23.09 -25.36 -9.60
N SER A 341 -23.55 -26.03 -8.54
CA SER A 341 -22.96 -27.30 -8.08
C SER A 341 -22.84 -28.36 -9.18
N GLY A 342 -21.63 -28.91 -9.33
CA GLY A 342 -21.32 -29.98 -10.26
C GLY A 342 -20.57 -29.56 -11.53
N SER A 343 -20.28 -28.27 -11.71
CA SER A 343 -19.31 -27.78 -12.71
C SER A 343 -17.85 -28.08 -12.32
N GLY A 344 -17.57 -28.20 -11.01
CA GLY A 344 -16.22 -28.32 -10.45
C GLY A 344 -15.55 -26.97 -10.18
N GLU A 345 -16.27 -25.87 -10.40
CA GLU A 345 -15.85 -24.51 -10.07
C GLU A 345 -15.98 -24.27 -8.56
N LYS A 346 -15.02 -23.58 -7.95
CA LYS A 346 -15.10 -23.15 -6.55
C LYS A 346 -15.90 -21.83 -6.43
N ASP A 347 -16.51 -21.65 -5.28
CA ASP A 347 -17.12 -20.40 -4.83
C ASP A 347 -16.54 -19.97 -3.48
N VAL A 348 -16.60 -18.68 -3.21
CA VAL A 348 -16.18 -18.06 -1.95
C VAL A 348 -17.37 -18.00 -1.00
N TYR A 349 -17.15 -18.49 0.22
CA TYR A 349 -18.10 -18.48 1.31
C TYR A 349 -17.51 -17.81 2.54
N LEU A 350 -18.37 -17.13 3.31
CA LEU A 350 -18.13 -16.83 4.71
C LEU A 350 -18.89 -17.81 5.60
N TYR A 351 -18.24 -18.25 6.68
CA TYR A 351 -18.90 -18.94 7.78
C TYR A 351 -18.72 -18.13 9.06
N ASP A 352 -19.84 -17.80 9.69
CA ASP A 352 -19.87 -17.07 10.96
C ASP A 352 -20.04 -18.06 12.12
N PHE A 353 -19.06 -18.08 13.04
CA PHE A 353 -19.03 -19.04 14.15
C PHE A 353 -20.05 -18.74 15.27
N GLU A 354 -20.60 -17.51 15.35
CA GLU A 354 -21.60 -17.17 16.38
C GLU A 354 -23.01 -17.61 15.96
N SER A 355 -23.34 -17.40 14.70
CA SER A 355 -24.63 -17.73 14.10
C SER A 355 -24.69 -19.11 13.46
N GLU A 356 -23.54 -19.72 13.17
CA GLU A 356 -23.38 -20.99 12.44
C GLU A 356 -23.95 -20.95 11.01
N GLU A 357 -24.00 -19.77 10.38
CA GLU A 357 -24.59 -19.56 9.06
C GLU A 357 -23.52 -19.38 7.97
N PHE A 358 -23.86 -19.82 6.75
CA PHE A 358 -23.04 -19.59 5.55
C PHE A 358 -23.57 -18.40 4.75
N THR A 359 -22.66 -17.55 4.28
CA THR A 359 -22.96 -16.50 3.30
C THR A 359 -22.21 -16.77 2.00
N LEU A 360 -22.94 -16.92 0.89
CA LEU A 360 -22.36 -17.07 -0.44
C LEU A 360 -21.90 -15.71 -0.97
N ILE A 361 -20.60 -15.53 -1.17
CA ILE A 361 -19.99 -14.27 -1.61
C ILE A 361 -19.86 -14.20 -3.12
N SER A 362 -19.68 -15.33 -3.80
CA SER A 362 -19.50 -15.37 -5.25
C SER A 362 -20.65 -16.13 -5.92
N PRO A 363 -21.87 -15.59 -6.00
CA PRO A 363 -22.98 -16.27 -6.66
C PRO A 363 -22.77 -16.40 -8.18
N MET A 364 -23.51 -17.28 -8.84
CA MET A 364 -23.45 -17.38 -10.30
C MET A 364 -24.29 -16.27 -10.95
N TRP A 365 -23.69 -15.36 -11.73
CA TRP A 365 -24.41 -14.22 -12.33
C TRP A 365 -24.71 -14.33 -13.85
N GLU A 366 -23.81 -14.81 -14.73
CA GLU A 366 -24.10 -15.03 -16.18
C GLU A 366 -23.24 -16.16 -16.81
N VAL A 367 -23.37 -16.41 -18.12
CA VAL A 367 -22.68 -17.50 -18.85
C VAL A 367 -21.25 -17.07 -19.23
N MET A 368 -20.25 -17.77 -18.69
CA MET A 368 -18.81 -17.55 -18.91
C MET A 368 -18.32 -17.90 -20.34
N GLU A 369 -17.28 -17.20 -20.81
CA GLU A 369 -16.46 -17.64 -21.96
C GLU A 369 -15.29 -18.56 -21.53
N GLU A 370 -14.81 -18.44 -20.27
CA GLU A 370 -13.78 -19.29 -19.63
C GLU A 370 -14.37 -20.12 -18.45
N PRO A 371 -15.27 -21.09 -18.71
CA PRO A 371 -16.04 -21.85 -17.70
C PRO A 371 -15.22 -22.90 -16.91
N TYR A 372 -13.92 -22.68 -16.72
CA TYR A 372 -13.03 -23.67 -16.10
C TYR A 372 -12.37 -23.20 -14.79
N ARG A 373 -12.63 -21.97 -14.33
CA ARG A 373 -12.07 -21.44 -13.08
C ARG A 373 -13.13 -20.61 -12.35
N GLY A 374 -13.60 -21.14 -11.21
CA GLY A 374 -14.47 -20.44 -10.27
C GLY A 374 -13.76 -19.30 -9.53
N ALA A 375 -14.36 -18.79 -8.46
CA ALA A 375 -13.73 -17.81 -7.60
C ALA A 375 -12.58 -18.44 -6.78
N ARG A 376 -11.49 -17.69 -6.56
CA ARG A 376 -10.27 -18.16 -5.89
C ARG A 376 -9.51 -17.03 -5.18
N SER A 377 -8.51 -17.40 -4.39
CA SER A 377 -7.63 -16.55 -3.60
C SER A 377 -8.42 -15.57 -2.73
N ALA A 378 -9.35 -16.10 -1.93
CA ALA A 378 -10.19 -15.28 -1.08
C ALA A 378 -9.43 -14.74 0.15
N ALA A 379 -9.57 -13.44 0.42
CA ALA A 379 -9.03 -12.78 1.60
C ALA A 379 -10.11 -11.97 2.33
N ILE A 380 -9.99 -11.86 3.65
CA ILE A 380 -10.94 -11.18 4.54
C ILE A 380 -10.19 -10.23 5.48
N ASN A 381 -10.82 -9.12 5.88
CA ASN A 381 -10.28 -8.17 6.83
C ASN A 381 -10.72 -8.47 8.27
N ASP A 382 -10.26 -7.68 9.25
CA ASP A 382 -10.32 -8.07 10.67
C ASP A 382 -11.73 -8.11 11.26
N ASP A 383 -12.60 -7.22 10.81
CA ASP A 383 -14.00 -7.14 11.23
C ASP A 383 -14.96 -7.88 10.28
N ALA A 384 -14.41 -8.62 9.31
CA ALA A 384 -15.16 -9.34 8.29
C ALA A 384 -16.12 -8.46 7.45
N SER A 385 -15.91 -7.13 7.40
CA SER A 385 -16.74 -6.24 6.59
C SER A 385 -16.49 -6.38 5.10
N ARG A 386 -15.31 -6.88 4.70
CA ARG A 386 -14.86 -6.98 3.31
C ARG A 386 -14.22 -8.31 2.98
N VAL A 387 -14.50 -8.78 1.76
CA VAL A 387 -13.89 -9.97 1.17
C VAL A 387 -13.35 -9.63 -0.21
N VAL A 388 -12.08 -9.92 -0.46
CA VAL A 388 -11.45 -9.82 -1.80
C VAL A 388 -11.33 -11.21 -2.39
N PHE A 389 -11.55 -11.35 -3.70
CA PHE A 389 -11.38 -12.61 -4.41
C PHE A 389 -11.17 -12.38 -5.91
N PHE A 390 -10.56 -13.36 -6.57
CA PHE A 390 -10.32 -13.32 -8.01
C PHE A 390 -11.28 -14.24 -8.75
N THR A 391 -11.86 -13.77 -9.85
CA THR A 391 -12.87 -14.55 -10.59
C THR A 391 -13.02 -14.13 -12.04
N GLY A 392 -13.52 -15.02 -12.89
CA GLY A 392 -13.96 -14.69 -14.25
C GLY A 392 -15.46 -14.39 -14.35
N ARG A 393 -16.11 -14.04 -13.23
CA ARG A 393 -17.53 -13.65 -13.22
C ARG A 393 -17.63 -12.14 -13.14
N ASP A 394 -18.51 -11.58 -13.95
CA ASP A 394 -18.78 -10.15 -13.93
C ASP A 394 -19.88 -9.84 -12.91
N TYR A 395 -19.54 -9.22 -11.77
CA TYR A 395 -20.51 -8.87 -10.72
C TYR A 395 -21.00 -7.43 -10.80
N VAL A 396 -20.35 -6.59 -11.60
CA VAL A 396 -20.71 -5.19 -11.78
C VAL A 396 -21.02 -4.88 -13.24
N PRO A 397 -22.07 -4.08 -13.56
CA PRO A 397 -22.44 -3.77 -14.95
C PRO A 397 -21.36 -3.06 -15.78
N GLU A 398 -20.42 -2.40 -15.10
CA GLU A 398 -19.27 -1.70 -15.67
C GLU A 398 -18.21 -2.68 -16.20
N ASP A 399 -18.15 -3.87 -15.62
CA ASP A 399 -17.28 -4.93 -16.11
C ASP A 399 -17.84 -5.50 -17.41
N THR A 400 -17.07 -5.35 -18.48
CA THR A 400 -17.46 -5.69 -19.84
C THR A 400 -16.29 -6.26 -20.64
N ASN A 401 -15.16 -6.54 -19.97
CA ASN A 401 -13.97 -7.08 -20.62
C ASN A 401 -14.08 -8.60 -20.81
N TYR A 402 -14.93 -9.28 -20.04
CA TYR A 402 -15.08 -10.74 -19.97
C TYR A 402 -13.77 -11.47 -19.63
N ASP A 403 -12.83 -10.79 -18.97
CA ASP A 403 -11.56 -11.33 -18.48
C ASP A 403 -11.71 -11.75 -16.99
N GLN A 404 -10.68 -12.38 -16.41
CA GLN A 404 -10.67 -12.62 -14.96
C GLN A 404 -10.21 -11.36 -14.23
N ASP A 405 -10.99 -10.92 -13.25
CA ASP A 405 -10.79 -9.68 -12.52
C ASP A 405 -10.78 -9.89 -11.00
N MET A 406 -10.20 -8.93 -10.30
CA MET A 406 -10.21 -8.92 -8.84
C MET A 406 -11.43 -8.16 -8.35
N TYR A 407 -12.21 -8.81 -7.50
CA TYR A 407 -13.42 -8.27 -6.90
C TYR A 407 -13.24 -8.08 -5.41
N TRP A 408 -13.91 -7.08 -4.85
CA TRP A 408 -14.16 -7.01 -3.42
C TRP A 408 -15.64 -6.80 -3.15
N TYR A 409 -16.11 -7.41 -2.06
CA TYR A 409 -17.49 -7.42 -1.64
C TYR A 409 -17.63 -6.81 -0.26
N ASP A 410 -18.47 -5.79 -0.14
CA ASP A 410 -18.84 -5.17 1.13
C ASP A 410 -20.03 -5.91 1.75
N VAL A 411 -19.76 -6.65 2.82
CA VAL A 411 -20.71 -7.63 3.40
C VAL A 411 -21.99 -6.96 3.90
N ALA A 412 -21.86 -5.81 4.56
CA ALA A 412 -23.02 -5.09 5.11
C ALA A 412 -23.83 -4.34 4.03
N ALA A 413 -23.15 -3.86 2.99
CA ALA A 413 -23.78 -3.08 1.91
C ALA A 413 -24.40 -3.98 0.82
N ASP A 414 -23.96 -5.24 0.73
CA ASP A 414 -24.31 -6.18 -0.34
C ASP A 414 -23.95 -5.61 -1.72
N THR A 415 -22.73 -5.06 -1.83
CA THR A 415 -22.21 -4.42 -3.04
C THR A 415 -20.90 -5.04 -3.49
N TYR A 416 -20.75 -5.20 -4.80
CA TYR A 416 -19.50 -5.61 -5.43
C TYR A 416 -18.81 -4.43 -6.07
N HIS A 417 -17.49 -4.49 -6.00
CA HIS A 417 -16.57 -3.55 -6.57
C HIS A 417 -15.46 -4.36 -7.25
N TYR A 418 -14.76 -3.76 -8.22
CA TYR A 418 -13.80 -4.51 -9.01
C TYR A 418 -12.60 -3.69 -9.48
N MET A 419 -11.53 -4.41 -9.78
CA MET A 419 -10.37 -3.94 -10.50
C MET A 419 -10.20 -4.79 -11.75
N ALA A 420 -10.43 -4.18 -12.90
CA ALA A 420 -10.17 -4.79 -14.19
C ALA A 420 -8.68 -5.10 -14.38
N MET A 421 -8.38 -6.30 -14.84
CA MET A 421 -7.03 -6.70 -15.21
C MET A 421 -6.59 -6.02 -16.52
N PRO A 422 -5.27 -5.72 -16.67
CA PRO A 422 -4.74 -5.17 -17.91
C PRO A 422 -5.06 -6.10 -19.09
N PRO A 423 -5.51 -5.58 -20.24
CA PRO A 423 -5.86 -6.43 -21.36
C PRO A 423 -4.63 -7.19 -21.87
N TYR A 424 -4.77 -8.52 -22.01
CA TYR A 424 -3.70 -9.49 -22.32
C TYR A 424 -2.76 -9.10 -23.48
N ALA A 425 -3.25 -8.33 -24.46
CA ALA A 425 -2.47 -7.84 -25.60
C ALA A 425 -1.28 -6.91 -25.23
N LEU A 426 -1.25 -6.38 -24.02
CA LEU A 426 -0.17 -5.53 -23.50
C LEU A 426 0.90 -6.30 -22.71
N VAL A 427 0.69 -7.59 -22.42
CA VAL A 427 1.32 -8.24 -21.25
C VAL A 427 2.41 -9.28 -21.60
N SER A 428 2.51 -9.81 -22.82
CA SER A 428 3.47 -10.91 -23.08
C SER A 428 4.29 -10.81 -24.37
N PRO A 429 5.63 -10.61 -24.29
CA PRO A 429 6.57 -10.90 -25.36
C PRO A 429 6.78 -12.42 -25.57
N LYS A 430 6.21 -13.30 -24.72
CA LYS A 430 6.48 -14.77 -24.74
C LYS A 430 5.94 -15.47 -26.01
N GLY A 431 5.27 -14.75 -26.93
CA GLY A 431 4.91 -15.25 -28.25
C GLY A 431 3.91 -16.41 -28.24
N ILE A 432 3.20 -16.58 -27.12
CA ILE A 432 2.14 -17.58 -26.94
C ILE A 432 0.84 -16.98 -27.48
N SER A 433 0.05 -17.81 -28.17
CA SER A 433 -1.25 -17.42 -28.70
C SER A 433 -2.22 -17.09 -27.54
N PRO A 434 -3.11 -16.08 -27.68
CA PRO A 434 -4.15 -15.76 -26.68
C PRO A 434 -5.01 -16.97 -26.26
N ALA A 435 -5.17 -17.96 -27.14
CA ALA A 435 -5.91 -19.19 -26.83
C ALA A 435 -5.07 -20.30 -26.14
N ALA A 436 -3.80 -20.04 -25.82
CA ALA A 436 -2.87 -21.04 -25.29
C ALA A 436 -2.09 -20.59 -24.04
N ALA A 437 -2.20 -19.33 -23.67
CA ALA A 437 -1.87 -18.83 -22.35
C ALA A 437 -3.20 -18.52 -21.67
N SER A 438 -3.50 -19.18 -20.55
CA SER A 438 -4.65 -18.77 -19.72
C SER A 438 -4.34 -17.37 -19.21
N PRO A 439 -5.13 -16.33 -19.53
CA PRO A 439 -4.94 -14.97 -19.00
C PRO A 439 -5.20 -14.82 -17.47
N GLY A 440 -4.94 -15.88 -16.69
CA GLY A 440 -5.38 -15.98 -15.28
C GLY A 440 -4.62 -17.02 -14.45
N ASP A 441 -3.44 -17.43 -14.93
CA ASP A 441 -2.43 -18.11 -14.08
C ASP A 441 -1.55 -17.10 -13.32
N ASP A 442 -1.84 -15.79 -13.45
CA ASP A 442 -0.86 -14.75 -13.14
C ASP A 442 -1.23 -13.90 -11.90
N ILE A 443 -2.27 -14.21 -11.12
CA ILE A 443 -2.44 -13.65 -9.76
C ILE A 443 -2.66 -14.80 -8.80
N ASP A 444 -1.90 -14.83 -7.71
CA ASP A 444 -2.07 -15.76 -6.60
C ASP A 444 -1.79 -15.04 -5.26
N TYR A 445 -2.03 -15.73 -4.15
CA TYR A 445 -1.67 -15.26 -2.80
C TYR A 445 -2.15 -13.83 -2.49
N ILE A 446 -3.48 -13.64 -2.55
CA ILE A 446 -4.12 -12.37 -2.20
C ILE A 446 -4.25 -12.28 -0.68
N PHE A 447 -3.84 -11.15 -0.12
CA PHE A 447 -4.01 -10.80 1.29
C PHE A 447 -4.63 -9.41 1.40
N LEU A 448 -5.50 -9.23 2.38
CA LEU A 448 -6.17 -7.97 2.68
C LEU A 448 -5.63 -7.43 4.00
N SER A 449 -5.38 -6.13 4.07
CA SER A 449 -5.05 -5.44 5.32
C SER A 449 -6.22 -5.55 6.30
N GLY A 450 -5.92 -5.59 7.60
CA GLY A 450 -6.92 -5.76 8.65
C GLY A 450 -8.00 -4.66 8.64
N ASP A 451 -7.61 -3.43 8.25
CA ASP A 451 -8.52 -2.30 8.05
C ASP A 451 -9.39 -2.40 6.78
N GLY A 452 -9.17 -3.43 5.94
CA GLY A 452 -9.90 -3.68 4.72
C GLY A 452 -9.64 -2.67 3.59
N SER A 453 -8.64 -1.80 3.73
CA SER A 453 -8.36 -0.72 2.78
C SER A 453 -7.40 -1.12 1.66
N THR A 454 -6.52 -2.10 1.90
CA THR A 454 -5.37 -2.37 1.03
C THR A 454 -5.19 -3.87 0.78
N VAL A 455 -5.03 -4.24 -0.49
CA VAL A 455 -4.74 -5.61 -0.91
C VAL A 455 -3.27 -5.74 -1.33
N ALA A 456 -2.62 -6.82 -0.91
CA ALA A 456 -1.34 -7.28 -1.46
C ALA A 456 -1.56 -8.59 -2.23
N PHE A 457 -0.88 -8.76 -3.35
CA PHE A 457 -1.02 -9.94 -4.19
C PHE A 457 0.25 -10.20 -5.00
N GLU A 458 0.47 -11.47 -5.34
CA GLU A 458 1.50 -11.87 -6.29
C GLU A 458 0.95 -11.75 -7.71
N SER A 459 1.78 -11.30 -8.65
CA SER A 459 1.45 -11.38 -10.05
C SER A 459 2.63 -11.51 -11.02
N GLY A 460 2.43 -12.29 -12.09
CA GLY A 460 3.28 -12.32 -13.28
C GLY A 460 2.84 -11.38 -14.41
N VAL A 461 1.78 -10.58 -14.19
CA VAL A 461 1.24 -9.57 -15.11
C VAL A 461 1.82 -8.19 -14.78
N MET A 462 2.19 -7.43 -15.82
CA MET A 462 2.68 -6.07 -15.62
C MET A 462 1.54 -5.09 -15.33
N PHE A 463 1.34 -4.74 -14.05
CA PHE A 463 0.47 -3.61 -13.64
C PHE A 463 1.20 -2.27 -13.61
N SER A 464 2.54 -2.30 -13.58
CA SER A 464 3.38 -1.12 -13.43
C SER A 464 4.37 -1.01 -14.58
N ALA A 465 4.61 0.22 -15.04
CA ALA A 465 5.71 0.50 -15.99
C ALA A 465 7.10 0.25 -15.38
N ALA A 466 7.18 0.10 -14.05
CA ALA A 466 8.41 -0.27 -13.34
C ALA A 466 8.72 -1.77 -13.43
N ASP A 467 7.71 -2.61 -13.70
CA ASP A 467 7.93 -4.02 -14.01
C ASP A 467 8.45 -4.14 -15.46
N THR A 468 9.60 -4.79 -15.61
CA THR A 468 10.32 -4.97 -16.86
C THR A 468 10.86 -6.39 -17.08
N ASN A 469 10.68 -7.30 -16.11
CA ASN A 469 11.32 -8.63 -16.12
C ASN A 469 10.34 -9.78 -16.47
N PHE A 470 9.01 -9.60 -16.31
CA PHE A 470 7.98 -10.62 -16.53
C PHE A 470 8.15 -11.90 -15.68
N ASP A 471 8.85 -11.77 -14.56
CA ASP A 471 8.88 -12.75 -13.48
C ASP A 471 7.71 -12.46 -12.52
N ASP A 472 7.38 -13.41 -11.64
CA ASP A 472 6.35 -13.15 -10.62
C ASP A 472 6.87 -12.09 -9.64
N ASP A 473 6.04 -11.11 -9.35
CA ASP A 473 6.37 -9.93 -8.55
C ASP A 473 5.25 -9.65 -7.53
N VAL A 474 5.55 -8.88 -6.49
CA VAL A 474 4.57 -8.55 -5.45
C VAL A 474 4.04 -7.14 -5.67
N PHE A 475 2.72 -7.03 -5.68
CA PHE A 475 2.00 -5.78 -5.86
C PHE A 475 1.14 -5.46 -4.63
N VAL A 476 0.85 -4.17 -4.46
CA VAL A 476 -0.08 -3.66 -3.45
C VAL A 476 -1.00 -2.62 -4.07
N ARG A 477 -2.25 -2.58 -3.62
CA ARG A 477 -3.25 -1.62 -4.08
C ARG A 477 -4.21 -1.28 -2.94
N MET A 478 -4.49 0.00 -2.75
CA MET A 478 -5.64 0.43 -1.96
C MET A 478 -6.92 0.13 -2.75
N LEU A 479 -7.87 -0.57 -2.15
CA LEU A 479 -9.12 -0.97 -2.78
C LEU A 479 -9.97 0.25 -3.10
N GLU A 480 -10.20 1.07 -2.08
CA GLU A 480 -10.95 2.32 -2.10
C GLU A 480 -10.33 3.32 -1.12
N VAL A 481 -10.54 4.61 -1.34
CA VAL A 481 -10.32 5.59 -0.27
C VAL A 481 -11.57 5.58 0.60
N ASP A 482 -11.55 4.82 1.70
CA ASP A 482 -12.65 4.81 2.67
C ASP A 482 -12.74 6.14 3.39
N LEU A 483 -13.69 6.95 2.94
CA LEU A 483 -14.05 8.19 3.59
C LEU A 483 -15.33 7.94 4.37
N THR A 484 -15.33 8.31 5.65
CA THR A 484 -16.54 8.23 6.46
C THR A 484 -17.61 9.13 5.86
N ASP A 485 -18.77 8.57 5.49
CA ASP A 485 -19.90 9.34 4.97
C ASP A 485 -20.27 10.52 5.88
N GLY A 486 -20.36 11.72 5.32
CA GLY A 486 -20.80 12.90 6.06
C GLY A 486 -20.17 14.23 5.67
N ASP A 487 -20.48 15.25 6.48
CA ASP A 487 -20.11 16.64 6.25
C ASP A 487 -19.20 17.22 7.33
N PHE A 488 -17.90 17.04 7.16
CA PHE A 488 -16.90 17.43 8.13
C PHE A 488 -16.53 18.89 7.99
N ARG A 489 -16.35 19.59 9.10
CA ARG A 489 -15.72 20.91 9.11
C ARG A 489 -14.38 20.78 9.80
N LEU A 490 -13.31 20.85 9.02
CA LEU A 490 -11.94 20.84 9.54
C LEU A 490 -11.54 22.28 9.83
N ALA A 491 -11.68 22.68 11.10
CA ALA A 491 -11.43 24.03 11.56
C ALA A 491 -11.16 24.09 13.07
N GLY A 492 -10.16 24.89 13.45
CA GLY A 492 -9.93 25.30 14.84
C GLY A 492 -10.29 26.76 15.10
N ASP A 493 -9.94 27.27 16.28
CA ASP A 493 -10.16 28.68 16.66
C ASP A 493 -9.34 29.63 15.78
N ASP A 494 -8.22 29.16 15.24
CA ASP A 494 -7.41 29.86 14.26
C ASP A 494 -6.83 28.95 13.16
N ARG A 495 -5.94 29.51 12.34
CA ARG A 495 -5.34 28.80 11.19
C ARG A 495 -4.37 27.70 11.61
N TYR A 496 -3.75 27.81 12.77
CA TYR A 496 -2.77 26.84 13.26
C TYR A 496 -3.50 25.59 13.76
N GLU A 497 -4.56 25.77 14.56
CA GLU A 497 -5.44 24.67 14.95
C GLU A 497 -6.20 24.08 13.76
N THR A 498 -6.58 24.90 12.77
CA THR A 498 -7.18 24.38 11.52
C THR A 498 -6.21 23.45 10.78
N SER A 499 -4.91 23.77 10.71
CA SER A 499 -3.94 22.84 10.11
C SER A 499 -3.77 21.55 10.90
N VAL A 500 -3.94 21.59 12.23
CA VAL A 500 -3.93 20.38 13.08
C VAL A 500 -5.14 19.50 12.79
N GLN A 501 -6.35 20.06 12.76
CA GLN A 501 -7.57 19.30 12.45
C GLN A 501 -7.54 18.66 11.06
N ILE A 502 -6.94 19.34 10.09
CA ILE A 502 -6.73 18.80 8.73
C ILE A 502 -5.72 17.64 8.75
N SER A 503 -4.70 17.72 9.60
CA SER A 503 -3.69 16.69 9.78
C SER A 503 -4.26 15.45 10.47
N GLU A 504 -5.03 15.62 11.55
CA GLU A 504 -5.69 14.53 12.28
C GLU A 504 -6.61 13.71 11.37
N GLU A 505 -7.35 14.37 10.47
CA GLU A 505 -8.25 13.72 9.51
C GLU A 505 -7.49 12.95 8.43
N ALA A 506 -6.45 13.55 7.85
CA ALA A 506 -5.74 12.94 6.72
C ALA A 506 -4.63 11.96 7.13
N PHE A 507 -4.19 12.01 8.38
CA PHE A 507 -3.11 11.19 8.93
C PHE A 507 -3.53 10.58 10.29
N PRO A 508 -4.62 9.79 10.35
CA PRO A 508 -5.07 9.18 11.59
C PRO A 508 -3.98 8.28 12.22
N ASN A 509 -3.20 7.59 11.37
CA ASN A 509 -2.15 6.65 11.76
C ASN A 509 -0.75 7.29 11.89
N GLY A 510 -0.65 8.60 11.69
CA GLY A 510 0.62 9.34 11.80
C GLY A 510 1.32 9.62 10.47
N SER A 511 2.50 10.23 10.54
CA SER A 511 3.40 10.51 9.41
C SER A 511 4.82 10.73 9.93
N ASP A 512 5.81 10.09 9.29
CA ASP A 512 7.22 10.17 9.66
C ASP A 512 7.82 11.57 9.39
N ALA A 513 7.15 12.40 8.59
CA ALA A 513 7.62 13.74 8.24
C ALA A 513 6.55 14.82 8.48
N VAL A 514 6.98 16.06 8.62
CA VAL A 514 6.07 17.22 8.67
C VAL A 514 6.58 18.38 7.83
N ILE A 515 5.69 19.04 7.09
CA ILE A 515 5.99 20.25 6.34
C ILE A 515 5.60 21.46 7.18
N ILE A 516 6.55 22.33 7.48
CA ILE A 516 6.34 23.55 8.28
C ILE A 516 6.33 24.77 7.37
N ALA A 517 5.16 25.40 7.25
CA ALA A 517 4.97 26.63 6.49
C ALA A 517 4.56 27.79 7.41
N THR A 518 4.82 29.04 7.01
CA THR A 518 4.28 30.18 7.78
C THR A 518 2.76 30.26 7.63
N GLY A 519 2.04 30.43 8.74
CA GLY A 519 0.62 30.78 8.67
C GLY A 519 0.39 32.24 8.26
N ALA A 520 1.41 33.10 8.25
CA ALA A 520 1.24 34.55 8.10
C ALA A 520 1.28 35.05 6.65
N ASN A 521 1.87 34.26 5.74
CA ASN A 521 2.03 34.59 4.32
C ASN A 521 1.94 33.31 3.48
N TRP A 522 1.67 33.44 2.18
CA TRP A 522 1.41 32.31 1.28
C TRP A 522 2.52 31.95 0.26
N PRO A 523 3.37 32.88 -0.24
CA PRO A 523 4.16 32.62 -1.46
C PRO A 523 5.16 31.47 -1.39
N ASP A 524 5.78 31.29 -0.23
CA ASP A 524 6.81 30.26 -0.05
C ASP A 524 6.20 28.87 0.22
N ALA A 525 4.90 28.81 0.55
CA ALA A 525 4.20 27.58 0.90
C ALA A 525 3.34 27.01 -0.24
N LEU A 526 2.95 27.81 -1.25
CA LEU A 526 2.09 27.35 -2.35
C LEU A 526 2.63 26.15 -3.12
N CYS A 527 3.95 26.05 -3.28
CA CYS A 527 4.59 24.92 -3.96
C CYS A 527 4.81 23.72 -3.03
N GLY A 528 4.54 23.89 -1.73
CA GLY A 528 4.75 22.90 -0.69
C GLY A 528 3.84 21.69 -0.82
N SER A 529 2.68 21.79 -1.48
CA SER A 529 1.77 20.65 -1.65
C SER A 529 2.41 19.50 -2.43
N ALA A 530 3.22 19.80 -3.46
CA ALA A 530 3.97 18.76 -4.17
C ALA A 530 5.01 18.06 -3.28
N LEU A 531 5.64 18.82 -2.37
CA LEU A 531 6.57 18.24 -1.39
C LEU A 531 5.84 17.43 -0.33
N ALA A 532 4.70 17.92 0.16
CA ALA A 532 3.84 17.22 1.11
C ALA A 532 3.43 15.83 0.56
N GLY A 533 3.03 15.75 -0.70
CA GLY A 533 2.77 14.48 -1.38
C GLY A 533 4.03 13.61 -1.51
N ALA A 534 5.15 14.19 -1.93
CA ALA A 534 6.40 13.46 -2.13
C ALA A 534 6.97 12.83 -0.83
N VAL A 535 6.63 13.36 0.34
CA VAL A 535 7.07 12.81 1.64
C VAL A 535 5.93 12.26 2.49
N ASP A 536 4.74 12.10 1.90
CA ASP A 536 3.50 11.70 2.57
C ASP A 536 3.28 12.37 3.95
N ALA A 537 3.28 13.72 3.96
CA ALA A 537 3.31 14.50 5.18
C ALA A 537 2.28 15.65 5.20
N PRO A 538 1.70 15.96 6.37
CA PRO A 538 0.82 17.12 6.51
C PRO A 538 1.61 18.44 6.43
N ILE A 539 0.91 19.49 5.98
CA ILE A 539 1.40 20.87 6.09
C ILE A 539 0.85 21.49 7.38
N LEU A 540 1.71 21.65 8.39
CA LEU A 540 1.38 22.37 9.62
C LEU A 540 1.85 23.83 9.54
N LEU A 541 1.07 24.71 10.15
CA LEU A 541 1.33 26.15 10.12
C LEU A 541 2.06 26.64 11.37
N ALA A 542 3.17 27.33 11.14
CA ALA A 542 3.92 28.03 12.17
C ALA A 542 3.41 29.45 12.42
N ALA A 543 3.28 29.84 13.68
CA ALA A 543 3.01 31.21 14.07
C ALA A 543 4.30 32.06 14.04
N PRO A 544 4.22 33.39 13.82
CA PRO A 544 5.41 34.26 13.82
C PRO A 544 6.23 34.23 15.14
N GLY A 545 5.60 33.81 16.24
CA GLY A 545 6.21 33.74 17.56
C GLY A 545 6.78 32.38 17.96
N GLY A 546 6.63 31.34 17.14
CA GLY A 546 7.00 29.96 17.46
C GLY A 546 5.95 28.94 17.02
N LEU A 547 6.21 27.66 17.26
CA LEU A 547 5.17 26.62 17.15
C LEU A 547 4.19 26.75 18.32
N THR A 548 2.89 26.64 18.04
CA THR A 548 1.88 26.64 19.11
C THR A 548 1.93 25.32 19.88
N THR A 549 1.24 25.24 21.02
CA THR A 549 1.20 24.01 21.81
C THR A 549 0.53 22.89 21.02
N GLU A 550 -0.51 23.24 20.27
CA GLU A 550 -1.35 22.35 19.48
C GLU A 550 -0.58 21.79 18.29
N VAL A 551 0.19 22.63 17.59
CA VAL A 551 1.05 22.16 16.48
C VAL A 551 2.13 21.21 16.99
N LYS A 552 2.69 21.45 18.19
CA LYS A 552 3.70 20.54 18.77
C LYS A 552 3.11 19.20 19.19
N ALA A 553 1.94 19.23 19.82
CA ALA A 553 1.22 18.01 20.16
C ALA A 553 0.87 17.19 18.91
N GLU A 554 0.54 17.86 17.80
CA GLU A 554 0.28 17.17 16.54
C GLU A 554 1.54 16.56 15.93
N ILE A 555 2.68 17.24 15.96
CA ILE A 555 3.96 16.67 15.54
C ILE A 555 4.29 15.41 16.35
N GLU A 556 4.05 15.43 17.66
CA GLU A 556 4.22 14.27 18.54
C GLU A 556 3.21 13.15 18.23
N ARG A 557 1.93 13.47 17.99
CA ARG A 557 0.88 12.50 17.63
C ARG A 557 1.19 11.80 16.30
N LEU A 558 1.69 12.57 15.33
CA LEU A 558 2.09 12.03 14.03
C LEU A 558 3.24 11.03 14.15
N GLY A 559 4.02 11.06 15.23
CA GLY A 559 5.24 10.27 15.33
C GLY A 559 6.35 10.79 14.39
N ALA A 560 6.26 12.06 13.96
CA ALA A 560 7.18 12.61 12.98
C ALA A 560 8.63 12.56 13.50
N ILE A 561 9.54 12.13 12.62
CA ILE A 561 10.98 12.08 12.87
C ILE A 561 11.74 13.11 12.01
N ASP A 562 11.17 13.55 10.89
CA ASP A 562 11.75 14.53 9.97
C ASP A 562 10.88 15.79 9.82
N ALA A 563 11.50 16.94 9.52
CA ALA A 563 10.76 18.16 9.19
C ALA A 563 11.35 18.93 8.01
N TYR A 564 10.45 19.52 7.22
CA TYR A 564 10.77 20.37 6.08
C TYR A 564 10.23 21.78 6.28
N ILE A 565 11.12 22.77 6.42
CA ILE A 565 10.73 24.16 6.61
C ILE A 565 10.67 24.89 5.27
N LEU A 566 9.52 25.45 4.93
CA LEU A 566 9.32 26.22 3.71
C LEU A 566 9.54 27.72 3.94
N GLY A 567 10.55 28.26 3.26
CA GLY A 567 10.87 29.69 3.27
C GLY A 567 12.04 30.07 4.18
N SER A 568 12.51 31.31 4.00
CA SER A 568 13.70 31.84 4.70
C SER A 568 13.48 32.02 6.21
N ASP A 569 14.57 32.28 6.94
CA ASP A 569 14.57 32.63 8.37
C ASP A 569 13.70 33.86 8.71
N ALA A 570 13.47 34.76 7.76
CA ALA A 570 12.58 35.90 7.90
C ALA A 570 11.08 35.52 7.92
N VAL A 571 10.75 34.32 7.44
CA VAL A 571 9.38 33.83 7.23
C VAL A 571 9.02 32.76 8.26
N VAL A 572 9.92 31.79 8.45
CA VAL A 572 9.89 30.81 9.55
C VAL A 572 11.20 30.94 10.32
N SER A 573 11.14 31.42 11.55
CA SER A 573 12.35 31.82 12.29
C SER A 573 13.31 30.66 12.57
N VAL A 574 14.60 30.97 12.75
CA VAL A 574 15.61 29.99 13.23
C VAL A 574 15.25 29.41 14.60
N ALA A 575 14.46 30.12 15.41
CA ALA A 575 14.00 29.58 16.69
C ALA A 575 13.02 28.41 16.51
N ILE A 576 12.21 28.42 15.44
CA ILE A 576 11.32 27.30 15.11
C ILE A 576 12.12 26.11 14.59
N GLU A 577 13.14 26.38 13.77
CA GLU A 577 14.07 25.34 13.30
C GLU A 577 14.77 24.64 14.48
N GLN A 578 15.27 25.41 15.45
CA GLN A 578 15.86 24.84 16.66
C GLN A 578 14.83 24.08 17.52
N GLU A 579 13.58 24.55 17.61
CA GLU A 579 12.52 23.86 18.35
C GLU A 579 12.20 22.50 17.71
N LEU A 580 12.21 22.41 16.37
CA LEU A 580 12.06 21.15 15.64
C LEU A 580 13.27 20.23 15.82
N ASP A 581 14.50 20.75 15.72
CA ASP A 581 15.73 19.97 15.96
C ASP A 581 15.77 19.36 17.38
N ASP A 582 15.20 20.06 18.36
CA ASP A 582 15.14 19.59 19.75
C ASP A 582 14.03 18.52 19.96
N MET A 583 12.98 18.54 19.12
CA MET A 583 11.82 17.63 19.20
C MET A 583 12.02 16.34 18.41
N LEU A 584 12.72 16.40 17.28
CA LEU A 584 12.77 15.35 16.27
C LEU A 584 14.10 14.58 16.32
N SER A 585 14.05 13.27 16.07
CA SER A 585 15.26 12.42 16.05
C SER A 585 15.99 12.40 14.69
N GLY A 586 15.30 12.75 13.61
CA GLY A 586 15.80 12.80 12.25
C GLY A 586 16.39 14.16 11.87
N TYR A 587 16.08 14.66 10.68
CA TYR A 587 16.61 15.94 10.18
C TYR A 587 15.54 17.03 10.06
N VAL A 588 16.00 18.28 10.17
CA VAL A 588 15.23 19.47 9.83
C VAL A 588 15.85 20.14 8.60
N ASP A 589 15.17 20.08 7.45
CA ASP A 589 15.66 20.64 6.17
C ASP A 589 14.90 21.92 5.80
N ARG A 590 15.61 23.04 5.68
CA ARG A 590 15.04 24.31 5.27
C ARG A 590 15.17 24.53 3.77
N ILE A 591 14.03 24.60 3.09
CA ILE A 591 13.93 24.84 1.66
C ILE A 591 13.53 26.29 1.41
N ALA A 592 14.49 27.12 1.01
CA ALA A 592 14.29 28.55 0.85
C ALA A 592 15.07 29.14 -0.34
N GLY A 593 14.46 30.13 -0.99
CA GLY A 593 15.10 30.97 -1.99
C GLY A 593 15.23 32.42 -1.56
N LYS A 594 15.88 33.24 -2.40
CA LYS A 594 15.96 34.70 -2.20
C LYS A 594 14.62 35.42 -2.37
N ASP A 595 13.67 34.76 -3.02
CA ASP A 595 12.29 35.18 -3.23
C ASP A 595 11.43 33.92 -3.52
N ARG A 596 10.11 34.10 -3.61
CA ARG A 596 9.14 33.02 -3.83
C ARG A 596 9.42 32.16 -5.07
N TYR A 597 10.01 32.73 -6.12
CA TYR A 597 10.31 31.99 -7.36
C TYR A 597 11.54 31.10 -7.17
N TRP A 598 12.52 31.57 -6.38
CA TRP A 598 13.65 30.74 -5.97
C TRP A 598 13.26 29.69 -4.95
N THR A 599 12.33 29.99 -4.03
CA THR A 599 11.77 28.99 -3.11
C THR A 599 11.02 27.92 -3.89
N ALA A 600 10.13 28.30 -4.80
CA ALA A 600 9.42 27.36 -5.68
C ALA A 600 10.39 26.47 -6.47
N LYS A 601 11.43 27.05 -7.06
CA LYS A 601 12.49 26.28 -7.73
C LYS A 601 13.19 25.29 -6.77
N ALA A 602 13.50 25.70 -5.55
CA ALA A 602 14.16 24.83 -4.57
C ALA A 602 13.26 23.65 -4.19
N ILE A 603 11.97 23.91 -3.96
CA ILE A 603 10.96 22.88 -3.70
C ILE A 603 10.85 21.92 -4.90
N THR A 604 10.74 22.43 -6.13
CA THR A 604 10.71 21.60 -7.34
C THR A 604 11.90 20.65 -7.42
N ASN A 605 13.12 21.14 -7.19
CA ASN A 605 14.31 20.27 -7.25
C ASN A 605 14.30 19.25 -6.13
N LYS A 606 13.82 19.61 -4.93
CA LYS A 606 13.73 18.68 -3.81
C LYS A 606 12.71 17.57 -4.06
N VAL A 607 11.55 17.90 -4.62
CA VAL A 607 10.53 16.90 -5.01
C VAL A 607 11.13 15.91 -6.02
N ILE A 608 11.79 16.41 -7.07
CA ILE A 608 12.45 15.56 -8.07
C ILE A 608 13.61 14.75 -7.46
N GLU A 609 14.34 15.31 -6.51
CA GLU A 609 15.43 14.62 -5.81
C GLU A 609 14.93 13.49 -4.91
N LEU A 610 13.80 13.69 -4.22
CA LEU A 610 13.20 12.71 -3.33
C LEU A 610 12.51 11.58 -4.10
N ARG A 611 11.92 11.91 -5.26
CA ARG A 611 11.13 10.97 -6.07
C ARG A 611 11.59 10.93 -7.54
N PRO A 612 12.87 10.60 -7.84
CA PRO A 612 13.42 10.70 -9.18
C PRO A 612 12.83 9.69 -10.18
N ALA A 613 12.39 8.53 -9.70
CA ALA A 613 11.75 7.50 -10.52
C ALA A 613 10.27 7.81 -10.83
N GLU A 614 9.62 8.64 -10.00
CA GLU A 614 8.18 8.92 -10.07
C GLU A 614 7.88 10.24 -10.80
N TYR A 615 8.85 11.15 -10.92
CA TYR A 615 8.68 12.37 -11.68
C TYR A 615 8.60 12.08 -13.19
N ASP A 616 7.38 12.03 -13.72
CA ASP A 616 7.07 11.78 -15.14
C ASP A 616 7.43 12.95 -16.11
N GLY A 617 7.93 14.06 -15.56
CA GLY A 617 8.26 15.27 -16.31
C GLY A 617 7.13 16.30 -16.39
N THR A 618 6.00 16.09 -15.71
CA THR A 618 4.85 17.00 -15.69
C THR A 618 4.97 18.07 -14.61
N ALA A 619 4.61 19.31 -14.94
CA ALA A 619 4.54 20.39 -13.96
C ALA A 619 3.32 21.30 -14.11
N LEU A 620 2.82 21.80 -12.98
CA LEU A 620 1.70 22.73 -12.90
C LEU A 620 2.22 24.17 -12.91
N VAL A 621 1.82 24.99 -13.88
CA VAL A 621 2.36 26.34 -14.07
C VAL A 621 1.33 27.39 -13.69
N THR A 622 1.61 28.16 -12.63
CA THR A 622 0.68 29.17 -12.10
C THR A 622 1.36 30.51 -11.85
N THR A 623 0.58 31.57 -11.64
CA THR A 623 1.13 32.89 -11.34
C THR A 623 1.68 32.96 -9.92
N GLY A 624 2.88 33.50 -9.73
CA GLY A 624 3.39 33.83 -8.38
C GLY A 624 2.88 35.16 -7.82
N GLY A 625 2.05 35.89 -8.59
CA GLY A 625 1.47 37.18 -8.20
C GLY A 625 0.16 37.07 -7.39
N ASN A 626 -0.48 35.91 -7.39
CA ASN A 626 -1.72 35.58 -6.68
C ASN A 626 -1.72 34.08 -6.33
N TYR A 627 -2.72 33.57 -5.61
CA TYR A 627 -2.67 32.19 -5.06
C TYR A 627 -3.82 31.25 -5.49
N ALA A 628 -4.95 31.77 -5.97
CA ALA A 628 -6.16 30.94 -6.10
C ALA A 628 -5.99 29.72 -7.05
N ASP A 629 -5.34 29.91 -8.20
CA ASP A 629 -5.12 28.82 -9.15
C ASP A 629 -4.09 27.79 -8.62
N ALA A 630 -3.12 28.23 -7.81
CA ALA A 630 -2.17 27.34 -7.16
C ALA A 630 -2.83 26.49 -6.06
N MET A 631 -3.74 27.08 -5.26
CA MET A 631 -4.47 26.36 -4.22
C MET A 631 -5.43 25.31 -4.79
N ALA A 632 -6.11 25.64 -5.90
CA ALA A 632 -6.96 24.67 -6.57
C ALA A 632 -6.18 23.46 -7.12
N ALA A 633 -4.90 23.65 -7.41
CA ALA A 633 -3.98 22.61 -7.85
C ALA A 633 -3.25 21.90 -6.70
N ALA A 634 -3.43 22.31 -5.45
CA ALA A 634 -2.74 21.70 -4.32
C ALA A 634 -3.02 20.18 -4.18
N PRO A 635 -4.29 19.71 -4.33
CA PRO A 635 -4.55 18.26 -4.28
C PRO A 635 -3.87 17.51 -5.40
N LEU A 636 -3.95 18.03 -6.64
CA LEU A 636 -3.33 17.42 -7.81
C LEU A 636 -1.80 17.35 -7.67
N ALA A 637 -1.18 18.43 -7.16
CA ALA A 637 0.25 18.49 -6.92
C ALA A 637 0.70 17.50 -5.85
N ALA A 638 -0.07 17.33 -4.79
CA ALA A 638 0.22 16.37 -3.72
C ALA A 638 0.00 14.93 -4.18
N ALA A 639 -1.13 14.62 -4.81
CA ALA A 639 -1.44 13.26 -5.27
C ALA A 639 -0.43 12.74 -6.29
N LEU A 640 0.07 13.60 -7.19
CA LEU A 640 0.92 13.17 -8.31
C LEU A 640 2.39 13.58 -8.17
N ALA A 641 2.75 14.14 -7.01
CA ALA A 641 4.06 14.77 -6.78
C ALA A 641 4.46 15.78 -7.90
N TRP A 642 3.47 16.35 -8.62
CA TRP A 642 3.74 17.26 -9.72
C TRP A 642 4.15 18.64 -9.20
N PRO A 643 5.36 19.14 -9.53
CA PRO A 643 5.82 20.41 -9.04
C PRO A 643 4.96 21.58 -9.50
N ILE A 644 4.68 22.51 -8.60
CA ILE A 644 4.05 23.79 -8.92
C ILE A 644 5.13 24.82 -9.27
N LEU A 645 5.18 25.25 -10.53
CA LEU A 645 6.08 26.26 -11.05
C LEU A 645 5.44 27.64 -11.00
N LEU A 646 6.12 28.59 -10.36
CA LEU A 646 5.64 29.97 -10.25
C LEU A 646 6.17 30.87 -11.36
N VAL A 647 5.25 31.49 -12.08
CA VAL A 647 5.52 32.53 -13.08
C VAL A 647 5.72 33.87 -12.39
N ASN A 648 6.83 34.54 -12.69
CA ASN A 648 7.06 35.92 -12.28
C ASN A 648 6.36 36.89 -13.24
N PRO A 649 5.27 37.57 -12.82
CA PRO A 649 4.54 38.49 -13.70
C PRO A 649 5.31 39.79 -13.98
N ALA A 650 6.40 40.08 -13.26
CA ALA A 650 7.20 41.27 -13.48
C ALA A 650 8.05 41.18 -14.76
N ASP A 651 8.50 39.98 -15.12
CA ASP A 651 9.37 39.73 -16.27
C ASP A 651 8.93 38.57 -17.18
N ASN A 652 7.79 37.93 -16.86
CA ASN A 652 7.22 36.77 -17.57
C ASN A 652 8.15 35.55 -17.60
N THR A 653 8.94 35.34 -16.55
CA THR A 653 9.83 34.19 -16.43
C THR A 653 9.21 33.08 -15.58
N VAL A 654 9.57 31.84 -15.89
CA VAL A 654 9.24 30.65 -15.10
C VAL A 654 10.46 29.73 -15.10
N TYR A 655 10.72 29.06 -13.98
CA TYR A 655 11.73 28.01 -13.94
C TYR A 655 11.17 26.75 -14.58
N ALA A 656 11.94 26.10 -15.45
CA ALA A 656 11.63 24.78 -15.99
C ALA A 656 12.75 23.81 -15.58
N PRO A 657 12.43 22.66 -14.94
CA PRO A 657 13.40 21.61 -14.68
C PRO A 657 13.91 21.00 -16.00
N ALA A 658 15.07 20.35 -15.96
CA ALA A 658 15.71 19.82 -17.16
C ALA A 658 14.88 18.73 -17.84
N ASP A 659 14.19 17.93 -17.04
CA ASP A 659 13.38 16.78 -17.47
C ASP A 659 11.89 17.16 -17.64
N LEU A 660 11.56 18.45 -17.70
CA LEU A 660 10.20 18.89 -18.03
C LEU A 660 9.80 18.36 -19.42
N SER A 661 8.73 17.60 -19.47
CA SER A 661 8.16 16.99 -20.68
C SER A 661 6.73 17.45 -20.93
N HIS A 662 5.95 17.77 -19.88
CA HIS A 662 4.56 18.23 -19.96
C HIS A 662 4.30 19.43 -19.03
N ALA A 663 3.49 20.40 -19.46
CA ALA A 663 3.17 21.58 -18.64
C ALA A 663 1.69 21.95 -18.71
N VAL A 664 1.04 21.98 -17.54
CA VAL A 664 -0.37 22.39 -17.41
C VAL A 664 -0.43 23.81 -16.84
N ILE A 665 -0.78 24.77 -17.69
CA ILE A 665 -0.90 26.17 -17.29
C ILE A 665 -2.24 26.43 -16.62
N LEU A 666 -2.19 26.96 -15.40
CA LEU A 666 -3.35 27.24 -14.58
C LEU A 666 -3.67 28.73 -14.59
N GLY A 667 -4.89 29.05 -15.03
CA GLY A 667 -5.40 30.41 -15.13
C GLY A 667 -5.26 31.04 -16.53
N GLY A 668 -6.06 32.08 -16.74
CA GLY A 668 -6.07 32.83 -18.00
C GLY A 668 -4.80 33.65 -18.26
N THR A 669 -4.73 34.28 -19.43
CA THR A 669 -3.57 35.08 -19.86
C THR A 669 -3.28 36.32 -19.00
N ALA A 670 -4.24 36.73 -18.16
CA ALA A 670 -4.03 37.78 -17.16
C ALA A 670 -3.21 37.28 -15.95
N ALA A 671 -3.30 35.99 -15.61
CA ALA A 671 -2.55 35.36 -14.52
C ALA A 671 -1.21 34.82 -15.04
N VAL A 672 -1.24 34.01 -16.09
CA VAL A 672 -0.07 33.44 -16.76
C VAL A 672 -0.01 33.95 -18.20
N PRO A 673 0.82 34.97 -18.50
CA PRO A 673 0.87 35.63 -19.81
C PRO A 673 1.15 34.68 -20.97
N ALA A 674 0.61 34.99 -22.15
CA ALA A 674 0.79 34.18 -23.36
C ALA A 674 2.27 33.99 -23.74
N ALA A 675 3.14 34.94 -23.40
CA ALA A 675 4.58 34.82 -23.61
C ALA A 675 5.21 33.64 -22.85
N VAL A 676 4.67 33.29 -21.68
CA VAL A 676 5.12 32.13 -20.89
C VAL A 676 4.71 30.84 -21.59
N GLN A 677 3.48 30.78 -22.08
CA GLN A 677 3.01 29.63 -22.86
C GLN A 677 3.88 29.43 -24.12
N THR A 678 4.12 30.49 -24.91
CA THR A 678 5.01 30.39 -26.07
C THR A 678 6.42 29.98 -25.70
N HIS A 679 6.91 30.36 -24.51
CA HIS A 679 8.22 29.91 -24.03
C HIS A 679 8.23 28.40 -23.73
N LEU A 680 7.21 27.89 -23.05
CA LEU A 680 7.06 26.45 -22.74
C LEU A 680 6.86 25.64 -24.03
N GLU A 681 6.00 26.07 -24.94
CA GLU A 681 5.78 25.42 -26.24
C GLU A 681 7.08 25.32 -27.07
N ALA A 682 7.96 26.32 -26.95
CA ALA A 682 9.28 26.30 -27.59
C ALA A 682 10.29 25.37 -26.89
N LEU A 683 10.08 25.06 -25.61
CA LEU A 683 10.96 24.22 -24.81
C LEU A 683 10.59 22.73 -24.95
N ILE A 684 9.31 22.40 -24.80
CA ILE A 684 8.82 21.01 -24.72
C ILE A 684 7.93 20.59 -25.89
N GLY A 685 7.42 21.55 -26.68
CA GLY A 685 6.50 21.29 -27.78
C GLY A 685 5.08 21.78 -27.47
N ALA A 686 4.33 22.16 -28.52
CA ALA A 686 2.98 22.70 -28.34
C ALA A 686 1.92 21.64 -28.02
N ALA A 687 2.20 20.36 -28.30
CA ALA A 687 1.32 19.26 -27.93
C ALA A 687 1.37 18.97 -26.41
N ASP A 688 2.47 19.36 -25.77
CA ASP A 688 2.77 19.04 -24.38
C ASP A 688 2.55 20.24 -23.44
N VAL A 689 1.86 21.27 -23.93
CA VAL A 689 1.47 22.45 -23.14
C VAL A 689 -0.03 22.63 -23.20
N GLU A 690 -0.68 22.47 -22.05
CA GLU A 690 -2.11 22.68 -21.87
C GLU A 690 -2.39 23.96 -21.07
N ARG A 691 -3.59 24.54 -21.21
CA ARG A 691 -4.06 25.63 -20.35
C ARG A 691 -5.47 25.39 -19.85
N LEU A 692 -5.61 25.35 -18.53
CA LEU A 692 -6.89 25.33 -17.81
C LEU A 692 -7.23 26.75 -17.34
N ALA A 693 -8.25 27.37 -17.91
CA ALA A 693 -8.61 28.75 -17.60
C ALA A 693 -10.12 29.00 -17.65
N GLY A 694 -10.71 29.28 -16.49
CA GLY A 694 -12.08 29.73 -16.35
C GLY A 694 -12.25 31.25 -16.48
N ALA A 695 -13.50 31.70 -16.48
CA ALA A 695 -13.84 33.13 -16.50
C ALA A 695 -13.40 33.87 -15.20
N ASP A 696 -13.30 33.13 -14.10
CA ASP A 696 -12.81 33.58 -12.81
C ASP A 696 -12.09 32.43 -12.09
N ARG A 697 -11.57 32.70 -10.87
CA ARG A 697 -10.83 31.73 -10.07
C ARG A 697 -11.64 30.48 -9.70
N TYR A 698 -12.96 30.59 -9.59
CA TYR A 698 -13.81 29.48 -9.19
C TYR A 698 -14.11 28.57 -10.38
N ALA A 699 -14.31 29.15 -11.56
CA ALA A 699 -14.38 28.42 -12.81
C ALA A 699 -13.06 27.71 -13.14
N THR A 700 -11.90 28.36 -12.94
CA THR A 700 -10.59 27.70 -13.07
C THR A 700 -10.45 26.55 -12.08
N ALA A 701 -10.81 26.75 -10.80
CA ALA A 701 -10.75 25.68 -9.80
C ALA A 701 -11.61 24.47 -10.16
N ALA A 702 -12.83 24.69 -10.66
CA ALA A 702 -13.70 23.60 -11.12
C ALA A 702 -13.13 22.82 -12.33
N MET A 703 -12.36 23.49 -13.19
CA MET A 703 -11.65 22.81 -14.29
C MET A 703 -10.45 22.02 -13.79
N ILE A 704 -9.70 22.54 -12.81
CA ILE A 704 -8.58 21.83 -12.19
C ILE A 704 -9.07 20.60 -11.44
N ALA A 705 -10.17 20.71 -10.69
CA ALA A 705 -10.80 19.57 -10.03
C ALA A 705 -11.20 18.49 -11.04
N GLN A 706 -11.87 18.86 -12.14
CA GLN A 706 -12.18 17.89 -13.20
C GLN A 706 -10.92 17.26 -13.80
N TYR A 707 -9.89 18.05 -14.07
CA TYR A 707 -8.63 17.54 -14.60
C TYR A 707 -7.99 16.52 -13.65
N GLY A 708 -8.05 16.76 -12.34
CA GLY A 708 -7.58 15.79 -11.34
C GLY A 708 -8.41 14.50 -11.36
N VAL A 709 -9.73 14.59 -11.49
CA VAL A 709 -10.59 13.40 -11.61
C VAL A 709 -10.30 12.64 -12.90
N ASP A 710 -10.13 13.34 -14.02
CA ASP A 710 -9.75 12.73 -15.31
C ASP A 710 -8.35 12.10 -15.24
N ALA A 711 -7.50 12.58 -14.34
CA ALA A 711 -6.22 11.96 -14.04
C ALA A 711 -6.40 10.71 -13.18
N GLY A 712 -7.42 10.62 -12.30
CA GLY A 712 -7.70 9.44 -11.46
C GLY A 712 -7.90 9.74 -9.97
N MET A 713 -8.08 11.02 -9.63
CA MET A 713 -8.64 11.46 -8.35
C MET A 713 -10.17 11.25 -8.34
N HIS A 714 -10.84 11.44 -7.21
CA HIS A 714 -12.29 11.27 -7.10
C HIS A 714 -13.01 12.50 -6.53
N TRP A 715 -14.33 12.54 -6.79
CA TRP A 715 -15.22 13.55 -6.23
C TRP A 715 -15.63 13.25 -4.78
N ASN A 716 -15.66 11.98 -4.37
CA ASN A 716 -15.94 11.65 -2.98
C ASN A 716 -14.86 12.27 -2.07
N GLY A 717 -15.24 12.89 -0.96
CA GLY A 717 -14.30 13.67 -0.15
C GLY A 717 -13.96 15.04 -0.70
N VAL A 718 -14.75 15.58 -1.64
CA VAL A 718 -14.48 16.91 -2.21
C VAL A 718 -14.32 17.97 -1.12
N GLY A 719 -13.23 18.72 -1.18
CA GLY A 719 -12.97 19.85 -0.30
C GLY A 719 -13.67 21.12 -0.77
N ILE A 720 -14.33 21.83 0.13
CA ILE A 720 -14.88 23.16 -0.10
C ILE A 720 -14.05 24.18 0.69
N ALA A 721 -13.32 25.02 -0.03
CA ALA A 721 -12.42 26.00 0.57
C ALA A 721 -12.68 27.43 0.08
N SER A 722 -12.28 28.40 0.89
CA SER A 722 -12.43 29.81 0.53
C SER A 722 -11.48 30.20 -0.61
N GLY A 723 -12.00 30.80 -1.69
CA GLY A 723 -11.16 31.32 -2.78
C GLY A 723 -10.55 32.71 -2.52
N VAL A 724 -10.78 33.29 -1.33
CA VAL A 724 -10.32 34.64 -0.94
C VAL A 724 -9.45 34.66 0.31
N ASN A 725 -9.24 33.50 0.95
CA ASN A 725 -8.32 33.28 2.05
C ASN A 725 -7.53 32.00 1.77
N PHE A 726 -6.25 31.94 2.15
CA PHE A 726 -5.34 30.88 1.70
C PHE A 726 -4.99 29.77 2.70
N PRO A 727 -4.87 30.01 4.04
CA PRO A 727 -4.24 29.04 4.93
C PRO A 727 -4.96 27.69 4.97
N ASP A 728 -6.29 27.72 5.02
CA ASP A 728 -7.12 26.51 5.14
C ASP A 728 -7.06 25.66 3.86
N ALA A 729 -7.06 26.31 2.69
CA ALA A 729 -6.94 25.66 1.39
C ALA A 729 -5.52 25.14 1.11
N LEU A 730 -4.50 25.73 1.73
CA LEU A 730 -3.11 25.28 1.59
C LEU A 730 -2.88 23.96 2.31
N ALA A 731 -3.21 23.89 3.60
CA ALA A 731 -3.09 22.65 4.37
C ALA A 731 -4.07 21.60 3.86
N GLY A 732 -5.35 21.98 3.71
CA GLY A 732 -6.39 21.05 3.28
C GLY A 732 -6.21 20.58 1.84
N GLY A 733 -5.68 21.42 0.95
CA GLY A 733 -5.40 21.01 -0.42
C GLY A 733 -4.34 19.91 -0.51
N ALA A 734 -3.27 19.99 0.26
CA ALA A 734 -2.25 18.94 0.28
C ALA A 734 -2.81 17.63 0.84
N SER A 735 -3.54 17.70 1.97
CA SER A 735 -4.20 16.55 2.60
C SER A 735 -5.25 15.89 1.71
N LEU A 736 -6.03 16.67 0.96
CA LEU A 736 -6.97 16.12 -0.02
C LEU A 736 -6.27 15.34 -1.13
N GLY A 737 -5.06 15.74 -1.52
CA GLY A 737 -4.25 14.97 -2.47
C GLY A 737 -3.88 13.60 -1.95
N ARG A 738 -3.57 13.47 -0.65
CA ARG A 738 -3.35 12.18 0.02
C ARG A 738 -4.61 11.32 0.05
N LEU A 739 -5.77 11.94 0.23
CA LEU A 739 -7.08 11.27 0.17
C LEU A 739 -7.57 11.05 -1.27
N GLY A 740 -6.76 11.29 -2.30
CA GLY A 740 -7.19 11.15 -3.70
C GLY A 740 -8.34 12.07 -4.12
N ALA A 741 -8.70 13.07 -3.31
CA ALA A 741 -9.89 13.90 -3.46
C ALA A 741 -9.57 15.30 -4.01
N VAL A 742 -10.55 15.91 -4.70
CA VAL A 742 -10.38 17.23 -5.32
C VAL A 742 -10.88 18.38 -4.44
N VAL A 743 -10.47 19.61 -4.77
CA VAL A 743 -10.93 20.82 -4.05
C VAL A 743 -11.70 21.76 -4.98
N LEU A 744 -12.83 22.28 -4.50
CA LEU A 744 -13.57 23.37 -5.11
C LEU A 744 -13.43 24.65 -4.28
N LEU A 745 -13.19 25.76 -4.97
CA LEU A 745 -13.11 27.08 -4.34
C LEU A 745 -14.45 27.81 -4.39
N THR A 746 -14.74 28.58 -3.34
CA THR A 746 -15.98 29.36 -3.23
C THR A 746 -15.77 30.73 -2.57
N PRO A 747 -16.57 31.77 -2.93
CA PRO A 747 -16.72 32.95 -2.09
C PRO A 747 -17.25 32.59 -0.69
N PRO A 748 -16.86 33.30 0.38
CA PRO A 748 -17.27 32.92 1.74
C PRO A 748 -18.79 32.87 1.97
N ALA A 749 -19.54 33.73 1.29
CA ALA A 749 -20.96 33.99 1.56
C ALA A 749 -21.95 33.38 0.55
N ALA A 750 -21.47 32.80 -0.56
CA ALA A 750 -22.33 32.19 -1.57
C ALA A 750 -21.53 31.17 -2.38
N LEU A 751 -22.10 29.99 -2.62
CA LEU A 751 -21.45 28.95 -3.39
C LEU A 751 -21.19 29.47 -4.81
N ALA A 752 -20.00 29.18 -5.35
CA ALA A 752 -19.69 29.61 -6.71
C ALA A 752 -20.53 28.79 -7.70
N PRO A 753 -21.13 29.38 -8.74
CA PRO A 753 -21.94 28.63 -9.70
C PRO A 753 -21.20 27.45 -10.33
N ALA A 754 -19.91 27.61 -10.64
CA ALA A 754 -19.10 26.53 -11.19
C ALA A 754 -18.90 25.37 -10.20
N ALA A 755 -18.75 25.67 -8.90
CA ALA A 755 -18.66 24.65 -7.86
C ALA A 755 -20.00 23.95 -7.66
N ALA A 756 -21.11 24.71 -7.63
CA ALA A 756 -22.46 24.15 -7.52
C ALA A 756 -22.78 23.20 -8.69
N THR A 757 -22.37 23.54 -9.92
CA THR A 757 -22.52 22.66 -11.08
C THR A 757 -21.72 21.37 -10.90
N LYS A 758 -20.45 21.43 -10.50
CA LYS A 758 -19.65 20.21 -10.28
C LYS A 758 -20.18 19.32 -9.18
N LEU A 759 -20.67 19.89 -8.08
CA LEU A 759 -21.33 19.13 -7.03
C LEU A 759 -22.60 18.45 -7.53
N GLY A 760 -23.43 19.15 -8.32
CA GLY A 760 -24.67 18.59 -8.84
C GLY A 760 -24.45 17.53 -9.94
N ASP A 761 -23.45 17.73 -10.80
CA ASP A 761 -23.13 16.80 -11.89
C ASP A 761 -22.60 15.46 -11.36
N ASN A 762 -21.96 15.45 -10.17
CA ASN A 762 -21.32 14.28 -9.57
C ASN A 762 -21.93 13.90 -8.21
N ALA A 763 -23.17 14.33 -7.92
CA ALA A 763 -23.79 14.14 -6.61
C ALA A 763 -23.95 12.66 -6.20
N ALA A 764 -24.03 11.75 -7.17
CA ALA A 764 -24.10 10.31 -6.91
C ALA A 764 -22.79 9.73 -6.36
N ASP A 765 -21.66 10.38 -6.65
CA ASP A 765 -20.31 9.90 -6.32
C ASP A 765 -19.74 10.60 -5.08
N ILE A 766 -20.55 11.41 -4.38
CA ILE A 766 -20.12 12.23 -3.24
C ILE A 766 -20.95 11.86 -2.02
N THR A 767 -20.37 11.05 -1.13
CA THR A 767 -20.94 10.71 0.17
C THR A 767 -20.25 11.47 1.32
N THR A 768 -19.04 11.97 1.07
CA THR A 768 -18.22 12.74 2.00
C THR A 768 -17.87 14.11 1.46
N VAL A 769 -17.97 15.14 2.30
CA VAL A 769 -17.58 16.52 1.97
C VAL A 769 -16.81 17.20 3.09
N TYR A 770 -15.64 17.76 2.77
CA TYR A 770 -14.81 18.48 3.73
C TYR A 770 -14.95 19.98 3.58
N ILE A 771 -15.47 20.65 4.61
CA ILE A 771 -15.50 22.11 4.70
C ILE A 771 -14.20 22.59 5.35
N LEU A 772 -13.29 23.13 4.54
CA LEU A 772 -11.98 23.56 4.99
C LEU A 772 -12.03 24.99 5.55
N GLY A 773 -11.74 25.10 6.85
CA GLY A 773 -11.68 26.37 7.58
C GLY A 773 -12.97 26.74 8.32
N GLY A 774 -12.87 27.75 9.17
CA GLY A 774 -13.95 28.17 10.07
C GLY A 774 -15.19 28.78 9.37
N PRO A 775 -16.26 29.07 10.12
CA PRO A 775 -17.54 29.56 9.58
C PRO A 775 -17.46 30.96 8.95
N LEU A 776 -16.34 31.66 9.05
CA LEU A 776 -16.08 32.92 8.34
C LEU A 776 -15.39 32.70 6.98
N ALA A 777 -14.64 31.61 6.82
CA ALA A 777 -13.97 31.25 5.57
C ALA A 777 -14.96 30.60 4.60
N VAL A 778 -15.75 29.65 5.10
CA VAL A 778 -16.88 29.01 4.41
C VAL A 778 -18.10 29.06 5.33
N THR A 779 -19.05 29.93 4.99
CA THR A 779 -20.19 30.19 5.88
C THR A 779 -21.14 29.00 6.02
N PRO A 780 -21.92 28.94 7.11
CA PRO A 780 -22.98 27.94 7.24
C PRO A 780 -23.99 27.97 6.10
N ALA A 781 -24.20 29.13 5.46
CA ALA A 781 -25.07 29.25 4.28
C ALA A 781 -24.50 28.50 3.06
N VAL A 782 -23.19 28.64 2.81
CA VAL A 782 -22.52 27.89 1.74
C VAL A 782 -22.53 26.39 2.05
N LYS A 783 -22.23 25.99 3.29
CA LYS A 783 -22.32 24.59 3.71
C LYS A 783 -23.72 24.02 3.45
N ALA A 784 -24.77 24.74 3.87
CA ALA A 784 -26.14 24.30 3.65
C ALA A 784 -26.51 24.21 2.15
N GLU A 785 -25.98 25.09 1.30
CA GLU A 785 -26.18 25.02 -0.15
C GLU A 785 -25.51 23.79 -0.77
N VAL A 786 -24.29 23.45 -0.32
CA VAL A 786 -23.58 22.23 -0.73
C VAL A 786 -24.38 20.97 -0.35
N LEU A 787 -24.78 20.85 0.92
CA LEU A 787 -25.54 19.68 1.38
C LEU A 787 -26.89 19.53 0.65
N ALA A 788 -27.56 20.66 0.39
CA ALA A 788 -28.81 20.65 -0.38
C ALA A 788 -28.64 20.17 -1.83
N ILE A 789 -27.47 20.40 -2.45
CA ILE A 789 -27.15 19.90 -3.80
C ILE A 789 -26.87 18.39 -3.77
N LEU A 790 -26.15 17.92 -2.75
CA LEU A 790 -25.75 16.52 -2.59
C LEU A 790 -26.87 15.62 -2.02
N GLY A 791 -27.90 16.21 -1.41
CA GLY A 791 -28.97 15.44 -0.78
C GLY A 791 -28.61 14.90 0.60
N MET A 792 -27.65 15.54 1.28
CA MET A 792 -27.15 15.21 2.62
C MET A 792 -27.87 15.97 3.74
#